data_AF-A0A7J4R470-F1
#
_entry.id   AF-A0A7J4R470-F1
#
_cell.length_a   1.000
_cell.length_b   1.000
_cell.length_c   1.000
_cell.angle_alpha   90.00
_cell.angle_beta   90.00
_cell.angle_gamma   90.00
#
_symmetry.space_group_name_H-M   'P 1'
#
loop_
_entity.id
_entity.type
_entity.pdbx_description
1 polymer ?
#
loop_
_entity_poly.entity_id
_entity_poly.type
_entity_poly.pdbx_seq_one_letter_code
_entity_poly.pdbx_strand_id
1 'polypeptide(L)'
;GKGALQRWLGSLGVATPYSMEEYRRDAESQALEETQWWIGCLANVWSALLSDGERSFLSEDLTGTSSNAVLPLPPASTTPKDVLSTILQACDWEQMFERTQRYDASVGAIQTWVRAVDNLLQYNSSVGFIDICCLAAEQTKLPSHRIDHADVRICTPLQAYGLRSDLTLFAGVDAESWSMKTERIPWIDDSVRVQLGLTDGDLPVRRARHLFKSLLNSNQQAILFDTEHDDSVGNSTPIVEYLSMVELKGELSKLSKVPEFIEPSVSDGAGWSMITRESGNSLTYRTSILSVNGVEVQLERAENTLRDQQQRAGLELRAMRTPSAIVQSPHSIATRQEREIHLDRFRRQPKFNTLEKGTTMDWGIRDNLLTTTGLVIQPTVSQAKVAGGRTAPAYPHLGYKKNGNSRGPSVDPRPLPPPQYASESLDAILSSQSRENEPNVWSTSRLTPWFICPRQAWTEQILQATETSPEPSEDIAPLAKGTLVHSMEEHLLTLLGIEIGGKPLVAGVPMHLNVPLSDQEIWESMLGQLALLAPWLARTNAVSVHRCNDLIGCSHDDWLAWIQGEQELSIGGRLGRLLLADLSLTSAAPIASEWALQHEERPYVEIEGFDDKMETASIMVRGRVDRVDHVVFDDVELNNLGKFGLYAAEAETVPLLFRGDKPPAKRFIIIRDLKTIEGPKPGETGIRHAAGLFKEIQLALYARAWEIAHPGDRVIGVGISEVGDDTEHYVEIDPEFNFFEPAFNIGKRTTFSENHFRLPNEGTDPESNSFRAWMSSRITAALRARDASESGWNHPTPGSHCSYCSLASACSSASIGGDLK
;
A
#
# COMPACT_ATOMS: atom_id res chain seq x y z
N GLY A 1 4.02 14.13 -24.92
CA GLY A 1 3.34 15.43 -24.72
C GLY A 1 4.37 16.55 -24.79
N LYS A 2 3.96 17.80 -25.09
CA LYS A 2 4.82 19.00 -25.32
C LYS A 2 6.08 19.07 -24.41
N GLY A 3 7.20 18.49 -24.84
CA GLY A 3 8.48 18.52 -24.11
C GLY A 3 8.57 17.66 -22.83
N ALA A 4 7.65 16.71 -22.62
CA ALA A 4 7.71 15.82 -21.45
C ALA A 4 8.91 14.87 -21.52
N LEU A 5 9.18 14.29 -22.70
CA LEU A 5 10.33 13.40 -22.92
C LEU A 5 11.66 14.10 -22.60
N GLN A 6 11.82 15.33 -23.07
CA GLN A 6 13.00 16.16 -22.80
C GLN A 6 13.21 16.40 -21.29
N ARG A 7 12.13 16.72 -20.56
CA ARG A 7 12.20 16.95 -19.10
C ARG A 7 12.59 15.69 -18.33
N TRP A 8 12.07 14.53 -18.72
CA TRP A 8 12.42 13.25 -18.12
C TRP A 8 13.89 12.89 -18.35
N LEU A 9 14.33 12.89 -19.62
CA LEU A 9 15.72 12.56 -19.95
C LEU A 9 16.70 13.55 -19.33
N GLY A 10 16.37 14.85 -19.31
CA GLY A 10 17.20 15.88 -18.67
C GLY A 10 17.28 15.74 -17.15
N SER A 11 16.20 15.33 -16.48
CA SER A 11 16.19 15.12 -15.02
C SER A 11 16.97 13.86 -14.63
N LEU A 12 16.86 12.79 -15.42
CA LEU A 12 17.59 11.54 -15.19
C LEU A 12 19.09 11.69 -15.44
N GLY A 13 19.49 12.54 -16.39
CA GLY A 13 20.91 12.80 -16.68
C GLY A 13 21.68 13.52 -15.57
N VAL A 14 21.00 14.07 -14.55
CA VAL A 14 21.62 14.73 -13.38
C VAL A 14 21.22 14.07 -12.06
N ALA A 15 20.54 12.93 -12.10
CA ALA A 15 20.04 12.26 -10.91
C ALA A 15 21.17 11.51 -10.19
N THR A 16 21.23 11.65 -8.87
CA THR A 16 22.20 10.97 -8.00
C THR A 16 21.50 10.00 -7.03
N PRO A 17 22.16 8.91 -6.63
CA PRO A 17 21.68 8.01 -5.57
C PRO A 17 21.39 8.77 -4.28
N TYR A 18 20.36 8.34 -3.56
CA TYR A 18 19.99 8.92 -2.27
C TYR A 18 20.66 8.18 -1.11
N SER A 19 20.89 6.87 -1.26
CA SER A 19 21.47 6.05 -0.19
C SER A 19 22.91 6.44 0.12
N MET A 20 23.33 6.16 1.35
CA MET A 20 24.72 6.33 1.83
C MET A 20 25.36 4.98 2.18
N GLU A 21 24.65 3.86 2.00
CA GLU A 21 25.22 2.52 2.10
C GLU A 21 25.83 2.16 0.75
N GLU A 22 27.12 1.80 0.70
CA GLU A 22 27.86 1.56 -0.56
C GLU A 22 27.12 0.60 -1.49
N TYR A 23 26.69 -0.56 -0.97
CA TYR A 23 25.97 -1.56 -1.77
C TYR A 23 24.59 -1.06 -2.29
N ARG A 24 23.91 -0.18 -1.55
CA ARG A 24 22.64 0.42 -2.00
C ARG A 24 22.88 1.56 -2.97
N ARG A 25 23.94 2.36 -2.77
CA ARG A 25 24.35 3.38 -3.74
C ARG A 25 24.63 2.77 -5.08
N ASP A 26 25.34 1.66 -5.12
CA ASP A 26 25.66 0.98 -6.37
C ASP A 26 24.37 0.50 -7.05
N ALA A 27 23.47 -0.13 -6.30
CA ALA A 27 22.17 -0.58 -6.81
C ALA A 27 21.27 0.58 -7.28
N GLU A 28 21.23 1.69 -6.55
CA GLU A 28 20.46 2.89 -6.92
C GLU A 28 21.07 3.60 -8.14
N SER A 29 22.40 3.71 -8.20
CA SER A 29 23.14 4.24 -9.35
C SER A 29 22.82 3.44 -10.61
N GLN A 30 22.88 2.11 -10.48
CA GLN A 30 22.51 1.19 -11.53
C GLN A 30 21.05 1.38 -11.96
N ALA A 31 20.10 1.44 -11.01
CA ALA A 31 18.69 1.61 -11.32
C ALA A 31 18.39 2.95 -12.03
N LEU A 32 19.04 4.05 -11.62
CA LEU A 32 18.90 5.36 -12.26
C LEU A 32 19.40 5.32 -13.71
N GLU A 33 20.58 4.74 -13.94
CA GLU A 33 21.16 4.61 -15.27
C GLU A 33 20.37 3.64 -16.16
N GLU A 34 19.92 2.50 -15.63
CA GLU A 34 19.05 1.56 -16.34
C GLU A 34 17.72 2.20 -16.73
N THR A 35 17.14 3.02 -15.86
CA THR A 35 15.90 3.75 -16.15
C THR A 35 16.12 4.79 -17.25
N GLN A 36 17.21 5.57 -17.15
CA GLN A 36 17.62 6.52 -18.18
C GLN A 36 17.82 5.82 -19.53
N TRP A 37 18.53 4.68 -19.51
CA TRP A 37 18.81 3.86 -20.68
C TRP A 37 17.53 3.30 -21.30
N TRP A 38 16.62 2.76 -20.49
CA TRP A 38 15.36 2.19 -20.94
C TRP A 38 14.45 3.23 -21.61
N ILE A 39 14.31 4.42 -21.01
CA ILE A 39 13.55 5.53 -21.62
C ILE A 39 14.22 5.99 -22.92
N GLY A 40 15.56 6.08 -22.94
CA GLY A 40 16.32 6.38 -24.15
C GLY A 40 16.07 5.38 -25.28
N CYS A 41 16.10 4.08 -24.96
CA CYS A 41 15.79 3.01 -25.91
C CYS A 41 14.39 3.16 -26.49
N LEU A 42 13.39 3.37 -25.64
CA LEU A 42 11.99 3.52 -26.07
C LEU A 42 11.82 4.74 -26.97
N ALA A 43 12.40 5.88 -26.58
CA ALA A 43 12.34 7.11 -27.34
C ALA A 43 12.98 6.96 -28.73
N ASN A 44 14.11 6.26 -28.81
CA ASN A 44 14.79 6.03 -30.09
C ASN A 44 14.00 5.09 -31.01
N VAL A 45 13.44 4.00 -30.46
CA VAL A 45 12.54 3.10 -31.22
C VAL A 45 11.29 3.84 -31.70
N TRP A 46 10.77 4.82 -30.95
CA TRP A 46 9.55 5.55 -31.29
C TRP A 46 9.79 6.80 -32.14
N SER A 47 11.03 7.11 -32.52
CA SER A 47 11.42 8.31 -33.26
C SER A 47 10.49 8.65 -34.44
N ALA A 48 10.08 7.65 -35.25
CA ALA A 48 9.15 7.85 -36.38
C ALA A 48 7.75 8.38 -36.00
N LEU A 49 7.34 8.28 -34.73
CA LEU A 49 6.08 8.79 -34.19
C LEU A 49 6.23 10.15 -33.48
N LEU A 50 7.47 10.55 -33.18
CA LEU A 50 7.76 11.80 -32.47
C LEU A 50 7.75 13.02 -33.39
N SER A 51 7.53 14.18 -32.78
CA SER A 51 7.61 15.48 -33.48
C SER A 51 9.06 15.84 -33.83
N ASP A 52 9.25 16.72 -34.82
CA ASP A 52 10.61 17.11 -35.27
C ASP A 52 11.47 17.71 -34.15
N GLY A 53 10.87 18.47 -33.24
CA GLY A 53 11.59 19.05 -32.08
C GLY A 53 11.99 18.02 -31.02
N GLU A 54 11.27 16.90 -30.91
CA GLU A 54 11.65 15.79 -30.02
C GLU A 54 12.74 14.92 -30.68
N ARG A 55 12.69 14.76 -32.01
CA ARG A 55 13.72 14.04 -32.77
C ARG A 55 15.07 14.75 -32.73
N SER A 56 15.10 16.08 -32.80
CA SER A 56 16.35 16.83 -32.70
C SER A 56 17.02 16.64 -31.33
N PHE A 57 16.24 16.52 -30.26
CA PHE A 57 16.78 16.25 -28.92
C PHE A 57 17.38 14.84 -28.80
N LEU A 58 16.84 13.85 -29.53
CA LEU A 58 17.37 12.48 -29.55
C LEU A 58 18.59 12.30 -30.46
N SER A 59 19.03 13.35 -31.16
CA SER A 59 20.22 13.28 -32.02
C SER A 59 21.54 13.36 -31.25
N GLU A 60 21.49 13.74 -29.97
CA GLU A 60 22.65 13.75 -29.07
C GLU A 60 22.86 12.36 -28.44
N ASP A 61 24.14 11.99 -28.24
CA ASP A 61 24.49 10.73 -27.59
C ASP A 61 24.00 10.72 -26.13
N LEU A 62 23.29 9.67 -25.74
CA LEU A 62 22.80 9.52 -24.36
C LEU A 62 23.95 9.09 -23.44
N THR A 63 24.40 10.00 -22.59
CA THR A 63 25.46 9.72 -21.60
C THR A 63 24.84 9.23 -20.28
N GLY A 64 25.34 8.11 -19.75
CA GLY A 64 24.87 7.51 -18.50
C GLY A 64 25.21 8.36 -17.28
N THR A 65 24.22 8.56 -16.41
CA THR A 65 24.34 9.42 -15.21
C THR A 65 25.38 8.92 -14.19
N SER A 66 25.62 7.61 -14.12
CA SER A 66 26.54 7.02 -13.14
C SER A 66 27.89 6.66 -13.77
N SER A 67 27.86 6.04 -14.95
CA SER A 67 29.05 5.58 -15.67
C SER A 67 29.76 6.69 -16.44
N ASN A 68 29.07 7.80 -16.74
CA ASN A 68 29.51 8.84 -17.69
C ASN A 68 29.92 8.28 -19.06
N ALA A 69 29.43 7.08 -19.41
CA ALA A 69 29.68 6.43 -20.68
C ALA A 69 28.52 6.69 -21.64
N VAL A 70 28.80 6.66 -22.95
CA VAL A 70 27.75 6.70 -23.97
C VAL A 70 26.99 5.38 -23.93
N LEU A 71 25.68 5.46 -23.66
CA LEU A 71 24.79 4.31 -23.54
C LEU A 71 24.38 3.80 -24.92
N PRO A 72 24.40 2.47 -25.15
CA PRO A 72 24.05 1.91 -26.46
C PRO A 72 22.55 2.03 -26.72
N LEU A 73 22.15 2.66 -27.82
CA LEU A 73 20.74 2.78 -28.20
C LEU A 73 20.39 1.83 -29.36
N PRO A 74 19.15 1.29 -29.40
CA PRO A 74 18.65 0.55 -30.56
C PRO A 74 18.56 1.45 -31.80
N PRO A 75 18.51 0.90 -33.03
CA PRO A 75 18.38 1.70 -34.23
C PRO A 75 17.08 2.52 -34.22
N ALA A 76 17.17 3.78 -34.64
CA ALA A 76 16.01 4.66 -34.73
C ALA A 76 15.05 4.20 -35.83
N SER A 77 13.76 4.12 -35.51
CA SER A 77 12.72 3.80 -36.50
C SER A 77 12.59 4.92 -37.53
N THR A 78 12.56 4.55 -38.81
CA THR A 78 12.43 5.53 -39.90
C THR A 78 10.98 5.76 -40.31
N THR A 79 10.16 4.72 -40.20
CA THR A 79 8.73 4.77 -40.51
C THR A 79 7.89 4.34 -39.31
N PRO A 80 6.65 4.84 -39.17
CA PRO A 80 5.74 4.39 -38.12
C PRO A 80 5.53 2.87 -38.08
N LYS A 81 5.61 2.20 -39.24
CA LYS A 81 5.51 0.74 -39.35
C LYS A 81 6.69 0.01 -38.72
N ASP A 82 7.89 0.58 -38.79
CA ASP A 82 9.10 -0.01 -38.19
C ASP A 82 8.94 -0.13 -36.68
N VAL A 83 8.24 0.82 -36.05
CA VAL A 83 7.94 0.79 -34.61
C VAL A 83 7.14 -0.46 -34.24
N LEU A 84 6.07 -0.75 -34.99
CA LEU A 84 5.24 -1.94 -34.77
C LEU A 84 6.04 -3.23 -34.99
N SER A 85 6.85 -3.28 -36.05
CA SER A 85 7.71 -4.44 -36.32
C SER A 85 8.71 -4.68 -35.19
N THR A 86 9.33 -3.63 -34.67
CA THR A 86 10.31 -3.71 -33.59
C THR A 86 9.67 -4.20 -32.29
N ILE A 87 8.48 -3.70 -31.96
CA ILE A 87 7.72 -4.17 -30.78
C ILE A 87 7.38 -5.65 -30.90
N LEU A 88 6.87 -6.09 -32.06
CA LEU A 88 6.53 -7.51 -32.29
C LEU A 88 7.76 -8.43 -32.25
N GLN A 89 8.92 -7.96 -32.69
CA GLN A 89 10.18 -8.70 -32.61
C GLN A 89 10.69 -8.84 -31.16
N ALA A 90 10.37 -7.89 -30.29
CA ALA A 90 10.78 -7.90 -28.89
C ALA A 90 9.90 -8.82 -28.00
N CYS A 91 8.77 -9.33 -28.52
CA CYS A 91 7.91 -10.24 -27.77
C CYS A 91 8.50 -11.65 -27.63
N ASP A 92 8.37 -12.24 -26.45
CA ASP A 92 8.65 -13.67 -26.22
C ASP A 92 7.50 -14.53 -26.76
N TRP A 93 7.63 -14.91 -28.02
CA TRP A 93 6.62 -15.72 -28.70
C TRP A 93 6.52 -17.14 -28.13
N GLU A 94 7.61 -17.71 -27.62
CA GLU A 94 7.63 -19.07 -27.07
C GLU A 94 6.74 -19.16 -25.83
N GLN A 95 6.91 -18.22 -24.90
CA GLN A 95 6.05 -18.12 -23.72
C GLN A 95 4.57 -17.85 -24.08
N MET A 96 4.31 -17.02 -25.10
CA MET A 96 2.95 -16.79 -25.58
C MET A 96 2.33 -18.06 -26.19
N PHE A 97 3.08 -18.86 -26.93
CA PHE A 97 2.59 -20.12 -27.48
C PHE A 97 2.35 -21.17 -26.38
N GLU A 98 3.17 -21.24 -25.34
CA GLU A 98 2.97 -22.21 -24.24
C GLU A 98 1.69 -21.97 -23.44
N ARG A 99 1.28 -20.71 -23.25
CA ARG A 99 0.00 -20.36 -22.59
C ARG A 99 -1.24 -20.86 -23.36
N THR A 100 -1.11 -21.16 -24.65
CA THR A 100 -2.25 -21.36 -25.57
C THR A 100 -2.75 -22.80 -25.72
N GLN A 101 -2.25 -23.75 -24.93
CA GLN A 101 -2.41 -25.19 -25.23
C GLN A 101 -3.84 -25.74 -25.33
N ARG A 102 -4.91 -25.03 -24.91
CA ARG A 102 -6.28 -25.56 -25.05
C ARG A 102 -7.38 -24.63 -25.54
N TYR A 103 -7.36 -23.30 -25.34
CA TYR A 103 -8.52 -22.44 -25.68
C TYR A 103 -8.21 -20.97 -26.01
N ASP A 104 -6.94 -20.58 -26.21
CA ASP A 104 -6.56 -19.17 -26.42
C ASP A 104 -6.14 -18.90 -27.87
N ALA A 105 -6.78 -17.93 -28.51
CA ALA A 105 -6.54 -17.53 -29.90
C ALA A 105 -5.76 -16.21 -30.05
N SER A 106 -5.09 -15.76 -28.99
CA SER A 106 -4.38 -14.47 -28.92
C SER A 106 -3.36 -14.26 -30.05
N VAL A 107 -2.53 -15.27 -30.37
CA VAL A 107 -1.54 -15.13 -31.46
C VAL A 107 -2.23 -14.98 -32.84
N GLY A 108 -3.31 -15.74 -33.08
CA GLY A 108 -4.12 -15.61 -34.28
C GLY A 108 -4.80 -14.24 -34.38
N ALA A 109 -5.23 -13.68 -33.24
CA ALA A 109 -5.78 -12.33 -33.17
C ALA A 109 -4.75 -11.27 -33.56
N ILE A 110 -3.54 -11.34 -33.00
CA ILE A 110 -2.44 -10.41 -33.34
C ILE A 110 -2.11 -10.49 -34.83
N GLN A 111 -2.00 -11.70 -35.39
CA GLN A 111 -1.72 -11.88 -36.81
C GLN A 111 -2.83 -11.27 -37.69
N THR A 112 -4.10 -11.46 -37.31
CA THR A 112 -5.24 -10.90 -38.05
C THR A 112 -5.26 -9.38 -37.95
N TRP A 113 -4.95 -8.83 -36.78
CA TRP A 113 -4.87 -7.40 -36.54
C TRP A 113 -3.74 -6.74 -37.34
N VAL A 114 -2.53 -7.33 -37.35
CA VAL A 114 -1.40 -6.84 -38.17
C VAL A 114 -1.77 -6.82 -39.65
N ARG A 115 -2.43 -7.87 -40.15
CA ARG A 115 -2.93 -7.89 -41.53
C ARG A 115 -3.97 -6.80 -41.81
N ALA A 116 -4.84 -6.51 -40.85
CA ALA A 116 -5.82 -5.44 -40.97
C ALA A 116 -5.12 -4.06 -41.06
N VAL A 117 -4.11 -3.82 -40.23
CA VAL A 117 -3.26 -2.62 -40.31
C VAL A 117 -2.58 -2.53 -41.68
N ASP A 118 -1.95 -3.61 -42.15
CA ASP A 118 -1.29 -3.65 -43.46
C ASP A 118 -2.24 -3.35 -44.61
N ASN A 119 -3.47 -3.87 -44.57
CA ASN A 119 -4.49 -3.59 -45.58
C ASN A 119 -4.95 -2.13 -45.54
N LEU A 120 -5.10 -1.53 -44.35
CA LEU A 120 -5.49 -0.13 -44.21
C LEU A 120 -4.40 0.82 -44.71
N LEU A 121 -3.12 0.47 -44.50
CA LEU A 121 -1.98 1.25 -44.98
C LEU A 121 -1.82 1.27 -46.51
N GLN A 122 -2.46 0.34 -47.24
CA GLN A 122 -2.48 0.37 -48.70
C GLN A 122 -3.31 1.53 -49.26
N TYR A 123 -4.21 2.10 -48.46
CA TYR A 123 -5.02 3.25 -48.84
C TYR A 123 -4.31 4.55 -48.45
N ASN A 124 -4.23 5.48 -49.39
CA ASN A 124 -3.61 6.78 -49.15
C ASN A 124 -4.54 7.62 -48.25
N SER A 125 -4.28 7.59 -46.94
CA SER A 125 -5.12 8.19 -45.90
C SER A 125 -4.40 9.33 -45.19
N SER A 126 -5.14 10.37 -44.78
CA SER A 126 -4.63 11.45 -43.93
C SER A 126 -4.68 11.11 -42.44
N VAL A 127 -5.11 9.90 -42.08
CA VAL A 127 -5.24 9.42 -40.70
C VAL A 127 -3.88 8.99 -40.17
N GLY A 128 -3.56 9.37 -38.92
CA GLY A 128 -2.29 9.02 -38.29
C GLY A 128 -2.13 7.51 -38.08
N PHE A 129 -0.89 7.01 -38.05
CA PHE A 129 -0.61 5.58 -37.92
C PHE A 129 -1.21 4.95 -36.65
N ILE A 130 -1.15 5.66 -35.51
CA ILE A 130 -1.72 5.19 -34.25
C ILE A 130 -3.25 5.02 -34.36
N ASP A 131 -3.91 5.98 -35.01
CA ASP A 131 -5.36 5.92 -35.23
C ASP A 131 -5.73 4.76 -36.17
N ILE A 132 -4.90 4.46 -37.19
CA ILE A 132 -5.06 3.28 -38.05
C ILE A 132 -4.96 1.99 -37.21
N CYS A 133 -4.00 1.90 -36.30
CA CYS A 133 -3.86 0.76 -35.39
C CYS A 133 -5.09 0.57 -34.49
N CYS A 134 -5.64 1.66 -33.94
CA CYS A 134 -6.86 1.64 -33.14
C CYS A 134 -8.08 1.19 -33.96
N LEU A 135 -8.28 1.77 -35.14
CA LEU A 135 -9.37 1.40 -36.05
C LEU A 135 -9.30 -0.07 -36.48
N ALA A 136 -8.09 -0.57 -36.76
CA ALA A 136 -7.88 -1.99 -37.07
C ALA A 136 -8.28 -2.89 -35.89
N ALA A 137 -7.98 -2.49 -34.65
CA ALA A 137 -8.33 -3.27 -33.47
C ALA A 137 -9.85 -3.38 -33.30
N GLU A 138 -10.59 -2.28 -33.47
CA GLU A 138 -12.06 -2.27 -33.34
C GLU A 138 -12.77 -3.14 -34.38
N GLN A 139 -12.22 -3.22 -35.59
CA GLN A 139 -12.84 -3.96 -36.70
C GLN A 139 -12.43 -5.44 -36.76
N THR A 140 -11.35 -5.81 -36.09
CA THR A 140 -10.84 -7.20 -36.13
C THR A 140 -11.67 -8.09 -35.19
N LYS A 141 -12.59 -8.87 -35.76
CA LYS A 141 -13.33 -9.91 -35.01
C LYS A 141 -12.68 -11.27 -35.22
N LEU A 142 -12.45 -11.99 -34.11
CA LEU A 142 -11.96 -13.35 -34.15
C LEU A 142 -13.00 -14.29 -34.80
N PRO A 143 -12.61 -15.19 -35.72
CA PRO A 143 -13.52 -16.23 -36.20
C PRO A 143 -14.01 -17.05 -35.00
N SER A 144 -15.32 -17.12 -34.81
CA SER A 144 -15.89 -17.97 -33.76
C SER A 144 -15.57 -19.43 -34.10
N HIS A 145 -14.82 -20.10 -33.22
CA HIS A 145 -14.76 -21.57 -33.24
C HIS A 145 -16.16 -22.09 -32.89
N ARG A 146 -17.00 -22.33 -33.90
CA ARG A 146 -18.24 -23.08 -33.69
C ARG A 146 -17.84 -24.53 -33.40
N ILE A 147 -18.36 -25.07 -32.29
CA ILE A 147 -18.31 -26.50 -32.02
C ILE A 147 -19.23 -27.16 -33.05
N ASP A 148 -18.67 -27.75 -34.10
CA ASP A 148 -19.43 -28.58 -35.04
C ASP A 148 -19.66 -29.95 -34.41
N HIS A 149 -20.93 -30.34 -34.27
CA HIS A 149 -21.35 -31.67 -33.84
C HIS A 149 -22.00 -32.37 -35.03
N ALA A 150 -21.74 -33.67 -35.22
CA ALA A 150 -22.23 -34.41 -36.40
C ALA A 150 -23.76 -34.39 -36.55
N ASP A 151 -24.47 -34.45 -35.42
CA ASP A 151 -25.93 -34.58 -35.38
C ASP A 151 -26.69 -33.28 -35.09
N VAL A 152 -25.99 -32.18 -34.76
CA VAL A 152 -26.63 -30.91 -34.37
C VAL A 152 -26.04 -29.76 -35.16
N ARG A 153 -26.89 -29.02 -35.87
CA ARG A 153 -26.48 -27.89 -36.71
C ARG A 153 -27.19 -26.60 -36.31
N ILE A 154 -26.42 -25.64 -35.79
CA ILE A 154 -26.90 -24.31 -35.41
C ILE A 154 -26.72 -23.36 -36.60
N CYS A 155 -27.82 -22.84 -37.14
CA CYS A 155 -27.82 -22.01 -38.34
C CYS A 155 -28.93 -20.95 -38.32
N THR A 156 -28.73 -19.87 -39.08
CA THR A 156 -29.80 -18.88 -39.30
C THR A 156 -30.89 -19.47 -40.22
N PRO A 157 -32.13 -18.96 -40.21
CA PRO A 157 -33.20 -19.46 -41.08
C PRO A 157 -32.82 -19.49 -42.57
N LEU A 158 -31.99 -18.54 -43.02
CA LEU A 158 -31.48 -18.53 -44.38
C LEU A 158 -30.44 -19.63 -44.64
N GLN A 159 -29.52 -19.85 -43.69
CA GLN A 159 -28.53 -20.93 -43.78
C GLN A 159 -29.16 -22.31 -43.70
N ALA A 160 -30.30 -22.44 -43.01
CA ALA A 160 -31.06 -23.67 -42.88
C ALA A 160 -31.83 -24.05 -44.16
N TYR A 161 -31.96 -23.14 -45.12
CA TYR A 161 -32.78 -23.35 -46.30
C TYR A 161 -32.28 -24.54 -47.14
N GLY A 162 -33.18 -25.49 -47.39
CA GLY A 162 -32.88 -26.72 -48.13
C GLY A 162 -32.30 -27.87 -47.29
N LEU A 163 -32.08 -27.66 -45.98
CA LEU A 163 -31.71 -28.74 -45.07
C LEU A 163 -32.92 -29.63 -44.74
N ARG A 164 -32.66 -30.92 -44.50
CA ARG A 164 -33.62 -31.88 -43.94
C ARG A 164 -33.15 -32.25 -42.54
N SER A 165 -34.09 -32.32 -41.61
CA SER A 165 -33.88 -32.66 -40.21
C SER A 165 -35.03 -33.53 -39.73
N ASP A 166 -34.74 -34.46 -38.82
CA ASP A 166 -35.80 -35.19 -38.13
C ASP A 166 -36.51 -34.27 -37.13
N LEU A 167 -35.75 -33.41 -36.45
CA LEU A 167 -36.24 -32.40 -35.52
C LEU A 167 -35.69 -31.00 -35.86
N THR A 168 -36.57 -30.01 -35.96
CA THR A 168 -36.20 -28.60 -36.10
C THR A 168 -36.61 -27.82 -34.86
N LEU A 169 -35.66 -27.12 -34.23
CA LEU A 169 -35.91 -26.21 -33.11
C LEU A 169 -35.83 -24.76 -33.60
N PHE A 170 -36.95 -24.03 -33.55
CA PHE A 170 -36.98 -22.60 -33.82
C PHE A 170 -36.81 -21.84 -32.50
N ALA A 171 -35.58 -21.41 -32.21
CA ALA A 171 -35.23 -20.64 -31.02
C ALA A 171 -34.63 -19.27 -31.42
N GLY A 172 -34.98 -18.20 -30.70
CA GLY A 172 -34.50 -16.85 -30.97
C GLY A 172 -34.97 -16.29 -32.32
N VAL A 173 -36.21 -16.60 -32.71
CA VAL A 173 -36.86 -16.12 -33.94
C VAL A 173 -37.89 -15.03 -33.63
N ASP A 174 -37.55 -14.18 -32.67
CA ASP A 174 -38.28 -12.98 -32.28
C ASP A 174 -38.09 -11.84 -33.32
N ALA A 175 -38.86 -10.76 -33.17
CA ALA A 175 -38.87 -9.64 -34.10
C ALA A 175 -37.55 -8.85 -34.23
N GLU A 176 -36.64 -8.95 -33.26
CA GLU A 176 -35.31 -8.30 -33.30
C GLU A 176 -34.24 -9.26 -33.84
N SER A 177 -34.15 -10.47 -33.29
CA SER A 177 -33.15 -11.47 -33.68
C SER A 177 -33.31 -11.92 -35.12
N TRP A 178 -34.56 -12.02 -35.61
CA TRP A 178 -34.86 -12.24 -37.01
C TRP A 178 -35.55 -11.00 -37.60
N SER A 179 -34.86 -9.86 -37.51
CA SER A 179 -35.40 -8.59 -38.02
C SER A 179 -35.63 -8.65 -39.53
N MET A 180 -36.88 -8.42 -39.93
CA MET A 180 -37.28 -8.28 -41.34
C MET A 180 -37.07 -6.85 -41.85
N LYS A 181 -36.29 -6.04 -41.13
CA LYS A 181 -35.95 -4.68 -41.56
C LYS A 181 -34.94 -4.74 -42.69
N THR A 182 -35.10 -3.85 -43.67
CA THR A 182 -34.10 -3.67 -44.74
C THR A 182 -32.80 -3.13 -44.15
N GLU A 183 -31.66 -3.68 -44.57
CA GLU A 183 -30.34 -3.19 -44.14
C GLU A 183 -30.17 -1.70 -44.54
N ARG A 184 -29.69 -0.88 -43.61
CA ARG A 184 -29.39 0.52 -43.88
C ARG A 184 -28.02 0.62 -44.55
N ILE A 185 -27.97 1.19 -45.74
CA ILE A 185 -26.70 1.47 -46.44
C ILE A 185 -26.12 2.76 -45.85
N PRO A 186 -24.87 2.76 -45.32
CA PRO A 186 -24.22 3.96 -44.81
C PRO A 186 -24.22 5.10 -45.85
N TRP A 187 -24.44 6.33 -45.39
CA TRP A 187 -24.51 7.55 -46.21
C TRP A 187 -25.69 7.64 -47.19
N ILE A 188 -26.62 6.68 -47.19
CA ILE A 188 -27.86 6.74 -47.96
C ILE A 188 -29.04 6.84 -46.98
N ASP A 189 -29.58 8.04 -46.84
CA ASP A 189 -30.77 8.27 -46.03
C ASP A 189 -32.02 7.60 -46.65
N ASP A 190 -33.10 7.56 -45.86
CA ASP A 190 -34.34 6.91 -46.30
C ASP A 190 -34.95 7.62 -47.53
N SER A 191 -34.70 8.93 -47.71
CA SER A 191 -35.23 9.72 -48.83
C SER A 191 -34.55 9.35 -50.16
N VAL A 192 -33.23 9.18 -50.14
CA VAL A 192 -32.44 8.77 -51.30
C VAL A 192 -32.73 7.31 -51.66
N ARG A 193 -32.97 6.45 -50.66
CA ARG A 193 -33.38 5.05 -50.90
C ARG A 193 -34.68 4.94 -51.68
N VAL A 194 -35.67 5.79 -51.38
CA VAL A 194 -36.94 5.84 -52.12
C VAL A 194 -36.71 6.31 -53.57
N GLN A 195 -35.90 7.36 -53.76
CA GLN A 195 -35.59 7.88 -55.10
C GLN A 195 -34.89 6.86 -55.99
N LEU A 196 -34.02 6.03 -55.42
CA LEU A 196 -33.29 4.98 -56.12
C LEU A 196 -34.12 3.71 -56.35
N GLY A 197 -35.38 3.66 -55.90
CA GLY A 197 -36.22 2.46 -56.01
C GLY A 197 -35.72 1.28 -55.16
N LEU A 198 -34.90 1.55 -54.14
CA LEU A 198 -34.32 0.54 -53.25
C LEU A 198 -35.21 0.22 -52.04
N THR A 199 -36.43 0.77 -52.00
CA THR A 199 -37.42 0.55 -50.95
C THR A 199 -38.36 -0.60 -51.29
N ASP A 200 -37.85 -1.83 -51.33
CA ASP A 200 -38.71 -3.02 -51.27
C ASP A 200 -38.77 -3.50 -49.82
N GLY A 201 -39.53 -2.77 -48.99
CA GLY A 201 -39.71 -3.09 -47.57
C GLY A 201 -40.42 -4.43 -47.32
N ASP A 202 -41.10 -4.98 -48.33
CA ASP A 202 -41.85 -6.24 -48.21
C ASP A 202 -41.02 -7.46 -48.62
N LEU A 203 -39.93 -7.30 -49.39
CA LEU A 203 -39.08 -8.41 -49.80
C LEU A 203 -38.49 -9.22 -48.64
N PRO A 204 -37.95 -8.62 -47.55
CA PRO A 204 -37.47 -9.38 -46.40
C PRO A 204 -38.57 -10.21 -45.73
N VAL A 205 -39.77 -9.64 -45.58
CA VAL A 205 -40.94 -10.32 -44.99
C VAL A 205 -41.39 -11.49 -45.88
N ARG A 206 -41.52 -11.28 -47.19
CA ARG A 206 -41.85 -12.36 -48.15
C ARG A 206 -40.83 -13.48 -48.14
N ARG A 207 -39.53 -13.14 -48.13
CA ARG A 207 -38.45 -14.13 -48.04
C ARG A 207 -38.55 -14.93 -46.75
N ALA A 208 -38.81 -14.27 -45.63
CA ALA A 208 -38.94 -14.93 -44.35
C ALA A 208 -40.16 -15.85 -44.25
N ARG A 209 -41.32 -15.44 -44.77
CA ARG A 209 -42.51 -16.33 -44.90
C ARG A 209 -42.16 -17.59 -45.68
N HIS A 210 -41.46 -17.43 -46.80
CA HIS A 210 -41.05 -18.56 -47.63
C HIS A 210 -40.06 -19.47 -46.89
N LEU A 211 -39.04 -18.89 -46.24
CA LEU A 211 -38.06 -19.64 -45.46
C LEU A 211 -38.74 -20.43 -44.33
N PHE A 212 -39.57 -19.77 -43.51
CA PHE A 212 -40.26 -20.40 -42.39
C PHE A 212 -41.14 -21.56 -42.85
N LYS A 213 -41.96 -21.32 -43.90
CA LYS A 213 -42.84 -22.36 -44.45
C LYS A 213 -42.06 -23.52 -45.08
N SER A 214 -40.93 -23.24 -45.75
CA SER A 214 -40.07 -24.27 -46.28
C SER A 214 -39.49 -25.14 -45.17
N LEU A 215 -38.99 -24.51 -44.11
CA LEU A 215 -38.39 -25.20 -42.97
C LEU A 215 -39.41 -26.05 -42.22
N LEU A 216 -40.63 -25.53 -41.99
CA LEU A 216 -41.73 -26.28 -41.39
C LEU A 216 -42.10 -27.54 -42.18
N ASN A 217 -42.04 -27.49 -43.51
CA ASN A 217 -42.41 -28.61 -44.37
C ASN A 217 -41.25 -29.59 -44.65
N SER A 218 -40.01 -29.24 -44.31
CA SER A 218 -38.82 -30.05 -44.59
C SER A 218 -38.32 -30.89 -43.41
N ASN A 219 -39.09 -30.96 -42.32
CA ASN A 219 -38.79 -31.72 -41.11
C ASN A 219 -39.91 -32.73 -40.78
N GLN A 220 -39.60 -33.71 -39.92
CA GLN A 220 -40.63 -34.63 -39.38
C GLN A 220 -41.33 -34.02 -38.16
N GLN A 221 -40.57 -33.34 -37.31
CA GLN A 221 -41.07 -32.65 -36.12
C GLN A 221 -40.45 -31.26 -36.01
N ALA A 222 -41.28 -30.26 -35.69
CA ALA A 222 -40.86 -28.89 -35.44
C ALA A 222 -41.29 -28.47 -34.03
N ILE A 223 -40.36 -27.85 -33.29
CA ILE A 223 -40.62 -27.23 -32.00
C ILE A 223 -40.35 -25.74 -32.14
N LEU A 224 -41.35 -24.94 -31.81
CA LEU A 224 -41.28 -23.50 -31.78
C LEU A 224 -41.15 -23.03 -30.33
N PHE A 225 -40.09 -22.27 -30.03
CA PHE A 225 -39.99 -21.53 -28.77
C PHE A 225 -40.73 -20.22 -28.95
N ASP A 226 -41.96 -20.19 -28.44
CA ASP A 226 -42.83 -19.03 -28.53
C ASP A 226 -42.31 -17.88 -27.65
N THR A 227 -42.05 -16.72 -28.27
CA THR A 227 -41.57 -15.51 -27.59
C THR A 227 -42.68 -14.47 -27.38
N GLU A 228 -43.96 -14.82 -27.55
CA GLU A 228 -45.11 -13.92 -27.36
C GLU A 228 -45.08 -13.18 -26.01
N HIS A 229 -44.56 -13.83 -24.97
CA HIS A 229 -44.52 -13.31 -23.61
C HIS A 229 -43.10 -12.94 -23.15
N ASP A 230 -42.19 -12.71 -24.08
CA ASP A 230 -40.95 -12.01 -23.80
C ASP A 230 -41.25 -10.50 -23.73
N ASP A 231 -40.95 -9.86 -22.60
CA ASP A 231 -41.27 -8.45 -22.31
C ASP A 231 -40.68 -7.46 -23.33
N SER A 232 -39.72 -7.88 -24.15
CA SER A 232 -38.92 -6.98 -24.97
C SER A 232 -39.18 -7.01 -26.48
N VAL A 233 -39.63 -8.13 -27.07
CA VAL A 233 -39.57 -8.29 -28.54
C VAL A 233 -40.74 -9.04 -29.22
N GLY A 234 -41.35 -10.04 -28.60
CA GLY A 234 -42.43 -10.82 -29.21
C GLY A 234 -42.00 -11.70 -30.42
N ASN A 235 -42.93 -12.47 -30.99
CA ASN A 235 -42.65 -13.33 -32.15
C ASN A 235 -42.40 -12.53 -33.44
N SER A 236 -41.54 -13.04 -34.33
CA SER A 236 -41.38 -12.46 -35.68
C SER A 236 -42.65 -12.59 -36.54
N THR A 237 -42.82 -11.69 -37.51
CA THR A 237 -44.03 -11.59 -38.35
C THR A 237 -44.47 -12.92 -39.00
N PRO A 238 -43.58 -13.75 -39.60
CA PRO A 238 -44.00 -15.03 -40.20
C PRO A 238 -44.59 -16.01 -39.18
N ILE A 239 -44.13 -15.95 -37.93
CA ILE A 239 -44.57 -16.83 -36.86
C ILE A 239 -45.92 -16.36 -36.34
N VAL A 240 -46.08 -15.06 -36.10
CA VAL A 240 -47.37 -14.46 -35.71
C VAL A 240 -48.44 -14.81 -36.73
N GLU A 241 -48.18 -14.61 -38.03
CA GLU A 241 -49.12 -14.95 -39.10
C GLU A 241 -49.49 -16.43 -39.10
N TYR A 242 -48.51 -17.31 -38.91
CA TYR A 242 -48.75 -18.75 -38.84
C TYR A 242 -49.60 -19.14 -37.63
N LEU A 243 -49.26 -18.64 -36.44
CA LEU A 243 -50.00 -18.92 -35.21
C LEU A 243 -51.44 -18.42 -35.29
N SER A 244 -51.67 -17.21 -35.82
CA SER A 244 -53.03 -16.70 -36.06
C SER A 244 -53.82 -17.57 -37.06
N MET A 245 -53.18 -18.10 -38.12
CA MET A 245 -53.84 -19.03 -39.05
C MET A 245 -54.22 -20.35 -38.38
N VAL A 246 -53.40 -20.85 -37.45
CA VAL A 246 -53.68 -22.08 -36.68
C VAL A 246 -54.79 -21.84 -35.66
N GLU A 247 -54.78 -20.68 -35.00
CA GLU A 247 -55.82 -20.23 -34.07
C GLU A 247 -57.18 -20.12 -34.75
N LEU A 248 -57.25 -19.49 -35.93
CA LEU A 248 -58.48 -19.38 -36.74
C LEU A 248 -59.06 -20.75 -37.15
N LYS A 249 -58.22 -21.79 -37.21
CA LYS A 249 -58.64 -23.18 -37.48
C LYS A 249 -59.07 -23.94 -36.22
N GLY A 250 -58.93 -23.34 -35.04
CA GLY A 250 -59.23 -23.98 -33.75
C GLY A 250 -58.22 -25.06 -33.36
N GLU A 251 -57.02 -25.05 -33.93
CA GLU A 251 -56.01 -26.10 -33.74
C GLU A 251 -54.85 -25.69 -32.82
N LEU A 252 -54.88 -24.48 -32.27
CA LEU A 252 -53.79 -23.93 -31.45
C LEU A 252 -53.46 -24.83 -30.24
N SER A 253 -54.47 -25.38 -29.58
CA SER A 253 -54.30 -26.30 -28.43
C SER A 253 -53.59 -27.61 -28.78
N LYS A 254 -53.54 -27.99 -30.07
CA LYS A 254 -52.77 -29.17 -30.52
C LYS A 254 -51.27 -28.88 -30.52
N LEU A 255 -50.85 -27.62 -30.64
CA LEU A 255 -49.44 -27.20 -30.60
C LEU A 255 -48.89 -27.12 -29.17
N SER A 256 -49.75 -27.02 -28.16
CA SER A 256 -49.36 -26.89 -26.75
C SER A 256 -49.17 -28.24 -26.02
N LYS A 257 -49.14 -29.36 -26.76
CA LYS A 257 -48.88 -30.68 -26.17
C LYS A 257 -47.41 -30.81 -25.76
N VAL A 258 -47.18 -31.36 -24.58
CA VAL A 258 -45.83 -31.68 -24.13
C VAL A 258 -45.23 -32.74 -25.07
N PRO A 259 -44.03 -32.53 -25.62
CA PRO A 259 -43.36 -33.54 -26.42
C PRO A 259 -43.07 -34.81 -25.58
N GLU A 260 -43.24 -36.00 -26.17
CA GLU A 260 -43.05 -37.28 -25.47
C GLU A 260 -41.67 -37.41 -24.79
N PHE A 261 -40.63 -36.82 -25.38
CA PHE A 261 -39.28 -36.83 -24.81
C PHE A 261 -39.08 -35.86 -23.63
N ILE A 262 -39.98 -34.90 -23.42
CA ILE A 262 -39.95 -33.96 -22.29
C ILE A 262 -40.91 -34.41 -21.17
N GLU A 263 -41.99 -35.10 -21.49
CA GLU A 263 -43.04 -35.52 -20.53
C GLU A 263 -42.49 -36.13 -19.23
N PRO A 264 -41.48 -37.03 -19.23
CA PRO A 264 -40.90 -37.57 -17.99
C PRO A 264 -40.18 -36.53 -17.11
N SER A 265 -39.79 -35.40 -17.68
CA SER A 265 -39.05 -34.31 -17.01
C SER A 265 -39.96 -33.17 -16.55
N VAL A 266 -41.27 -33.22 -16.84
CA VAL A 266 -42.22 -32.20 -16.41
C VAL A 266 -42.55 -32.38 -14.92
N SER A 267 -42.39 -31.31 -14.15
CA SER A 267 -42.72 -31.29 -12.72
C SER A 267 -43.39 -29.99 -12.31
N ASP A 268 -43.89 -29.92 -11.07
CA ASP A 268 -44.42 -28.68 -10.47
C ASP A 268 -43.31 -27.73 -9.96
N GLY A 269 -42.04 -28.19 -9.98
CA GLY A 269 -40.88 -27.48 -9.45
C GLY A 269 -40.11 -26.66 -10.50
N ALA A 270 -38.83 -26.40 -10.23
CA ALA A 270 -37.92 -25.84 -11.21
C ALA A 270 -37.59 -26.87 -12.30
N GLY A 271 -37.43 -26.41 -13.55
CA GLY A 271 -37.25 -27.24 -14.74
C GLY A 271 -38.42 -27.08 -15.71
N TRP A 272 -38.71 -28.13 -16.48
CA TRP A 272 -39.88 -28.16 -17.35
C TRP A 272 -41.14 -28.21 -16.50
N SER A 273 -42.03 -27.23 -16.66
CA SER A 273 -43.30 -27.16 -15.93
C SER A 273 -44.42 -26.64 -16.82
N MET A 274 -45.65 -27.03 -16.51
CA MET A 274 -46.84 -26.51 -17.18
C MET A 274 -47.33 -25.25 -16.49
N ILE A 275 -47.53 -24.18 -17.26
CA ILE A 275 -48.06 -22.91 -16.77
C ILE A 275 -49.40 -22.67 -17.45
N THR A 276 -50.46 -22.46 -16.66
CA THR A 276 -51.75 -22.02 -17.17
C THR A 276 -51.71 -20.52 -17.45
N ARG A 277 -51.96 -20.14 -18.70
CA ARG A 277 -52.09 -18.75 -19.18
C ARG A 277 -53.50 -18.54 -19.74
N GLU A 278 -53.84 -17.32 -20.11
CA GLU A 278 -55.16 -16.98 -20.70
C GLU A 278 -55.43 -17.75 -22.00
N SER A 279 -54.38 -18.02 -22.78
CA SER A 279 -54.42 -18.80 -24.03
C SER A 279 -54.40 -20.33 -23.82
N GLY A 280 -54.24 -20.80 -22.58
CA GLY A 280 -54.22 -22.22 -22.21
C GLY A 280 -52.95 -22.65 -21.46
N ASN A 281 -52.77 -23.96 -21.32
CA ASN A 281 -51.59 -24.53 -20.66
C ASN A 281 -50.39 -24.52 -21.61
N SER A 282 -49.31 -23.87 -21.20
CA SER A 282 -48.06 -23.77 -21.97
C SER A 282 -46.91 -24.46 -21.24
N LEU A 283 -46.12 -25.25 -21.96
CA LEU A 283 -44.88 -25.81 -21.42
C LEU A 283 -43.83 -24.70 -21.33
N THR A 284 -43.20 -24.54 -20.18
CA THR A 284 -42.16 -23.53 -19.98
C THR A 284 -41.01 -24.13 -19.17
N TYR A 285 -39.78 -23.78 -19.52
CA TYR A 285 -38.62 -24.12 -18.69
C TYR A 285 -38.38 -23.02 -17.67
N ARG A 286 -38.56 -23.34 -16.38
CA ARG A 286 -38.29 -22.44 -15.26
C ARG A 286 -36.90 -22.74 -14.70
N THR A 287 -35.96 -21.82 -14.88
CA THR A 287 -34.61 -21.96 -14.31
C THR A 287 -34.62 -22.03 -12.78
N SER A 288 -35.63 -21.44 -12.14
CA SER A 288 -35.81 -21.45 -10.69
C SER A 288 -37.25 -21.21 -10.29
N ILE A 289 -37.64 -21.70 -9.11
CA ILE A 289 -38.94 -21.47 -8.47
C ILE A 289 -38.73 -21.22 -6.97
N LEU A 290 -39.57 -20.39 -6.37
CA LEU A 290 -39.63 -20.26 -4.91
C LEU A 290 -40.58 -21.34 -4.38
N SER A 291 -40.05 -22.31 -3.64
CA SER A 291 -40.84 -23.27 -2.88
C SER A 291 -40.96 -22.80 -1.43
N VAL A 292 -42.14 -23.02 -0.83
CA VAL A 292 -42.40 -22.67 0.57
C VAL A 292 -42.60 -23.98 1.34
N ASN A 293 -41.64 -24.33 2.19
CA ASN A 293 -41.72 -25.49 3.07
C ASN A 293 -42.04 -24.99 4.50
N GLY A 294 -43.33 -24.82 4.79
CA GLY A 294 -43.78 -24.29 6.08
C GLY A 294 -43.57 -22.78 6.20
N VAL A 295 -42.68 -22.35 7.10
CA VAL A 295 -42.33 -20.92 7.30
C VAL A 295 -41.14 -20.49 6.43
N GLU A 296 -40.43 -21.44 5.84
CA GLU A 296 -39.22 -21.17 5.08
C GLU A 296 -39.50 -21.05 3.58
N VAL A 297 -38.91 -20.02 2.97
CA VAL A 297 -38.91 -19.81 1.52
C VAL A 297 -37.56 -20.27 0.97
N GLN A 298 -37.58 -21.22 0.06
CA GLN A 298 -36.40 -21.76 -0.61
C GLN A 298 -36.48 -21.47 -2.11
N LEU A 299 -35.37 -21.00 -2.69
CA LEU A 299 -35.23 -20.98 -4.14
C LEU A 299 -34.74 -22.35 -4.61
N GLU A 300 -35.61 -23.09 -5.28
CA GLU A 300 -35.26 -24.30 -6.02
C GLU A 300 -34.80 -23.92 -7.43
N ARG A 301 -33.75 -24.58 -7.92
CA ARG A 301 -33.24 -24.39 -9.28
C ARG A 301 -33.29 -25.70 -10.04
N ALA A 302 -33.46 -25.61 -11.34
CA ALA A 302 -33.40 -26.77 -12.21
C ALA A 302 -31.93 -27.25 -12.26
N GLU A 303 -31.63 -28.38 -11.65
CA GLU A 303 -30.26 -28.89 -11.58
C GLU A 303 -29.87 -29.62 -12.86
N ASN A 304 -29.27 -28.89 -13.80
CA ASN A 304 -28.81 -29.50 -15.06
C ASN A 304 -27.29 -29.33 -15.26
N THR A 305 -26.62 -28.49 -14.46
CA THR A 305 -25.18 -28.24 -14.57
C THR A 305 -24.50 -28.15 -13.21
N LEU A 306 -23.17 -28.34 -13.20
CA LEU A 306 -22.33 -28.13 -12.01
C LEU A 306 -22.43 -26.67 -11.48
N ARG A 307 -22.65 -25.71 -12.38
CA ARG A 307 -22.88 -24.31 -12.02
C ARG A 307 -24.13 -24.16 -11.15
N ASP A 308 -25.21 -24.84 -11.50
CA ASP A 308 -26.49 -24.74 -10.76
C ASP A 308 -26.37 -25.31 -9.35
N GLN A 309 -25.69 -26.45 -9.21
CA GLN A 309 -25.39 -27.06 -7.91
C GLN A 309 -24.55 -26.14 -7.02
N GLN A 310 -23.51 -25.51 -7.57
CA GLN A 310 -22.67 -24.56 -6.82
C GLN A 310 -23.46 -23.31 -6.41
N GLN A 311 -24.34 -22.79 -7.28
CA GLN A 311 -25.19 -21.65 -6.94
C GLN A 311 -26.22 -22.00 -5.86
N ARG A 312 -26.78 -23.23 -5.88
CA ARG A 312 -27.68 -23.73 -4.83
C ARG A 312 -26.96 -23.82 -3.48
N ALA A 313 -25.77 -24.42 -3.45
CA ALA A 313 -24.94 -24.48 -2.24
C ALA A 313 -24.60 -23.09 -1.70
N GLY A 314 -24.32 -22.11 -2.58
CA GLY A 314 -24.10 -20.72 -2.19
C GLY A 314 -25.33 -20.06 -1.53
N LEU A 315 -26.53 -20.35 -2.02
CA LEU A 315 -27.79 -19.88 -1.42
C LEU A 315 -28.07 -20.54 -0.08
N GLU A 316 -27.78 -21.84 0.05
CA GLU A 316 -27.88 -22.59 1.30
C GLU A 316 -26.95 -21.99 2.36
N LEU A 317 -25.69 -21.74 2.01
CA LEU A 317 -24.71 -21.08 2.89
C LEU A 317 -25.17 -19.68 3.32
N ARG A 318 -25.71 -18.87 2.38
CA ARG A 318 -26.25 -17.54 2.71
C ARG A 318 -27.44 -17.59 3.66
N ALA A 319 -28.22 -18.67 3.59
CA ALA A 319 -29.31 -18.96 4.52
C ALA A 319 -28.86 -19.71 5.79
N MET A 320 -27.56 -19.85 6.03
CA MET A 320 -26.97 -20.55 7.18
C MET A 320 -27.36 -22.04 7.26
N ARG A 321 -27.58 -22.69 6.11
CA ARG A 321 -27.88 -24.13 5.97
C ARG A 321 -26.65 -24.92 5.56
N THR A 322 -26.68 -26.23 5.81
CA THR A 322 -25.68 -27.16 5.31
C THR A 322 -25.73 -27.21 3.79
N PRO A 323 -24.61 -26.94 3.08
CA PRO A 323 -24.60 -27.00 1.63
C PRO A 323 -24.76 -28.44 1.14
N SER A 324 -25.58 -28.60 0.10
CA SER A 324 -25.81 -29.86 -0.61
C SER A 324 -24.63 -30.28 -1.48
N ALA A 325 -23.73 -29.35 -1.82
CA ALA A 325 -22.51 -29.60 -2.59
C ALA A 325 -21.24 -29.29 -1.77
N ILE A 326 -20.11 -29.87 -2.19
CA ILE A 326 -18.81 -29.62 -1.58
C ILE A 326 -18.38 -28.17 -1.82
N VAL A 327 -18.04 -27.50 -0.73
CA VAL A 327 -17.43 -26.17 -0.75
C VAL A 327 -15.99 -26.29 -1.23
N GLN A 328 -15.72 -25.79 -2.43
CA GLN A 328 -14.40 -25.87 -3.06
C GLN A 328 -13.33 -25.02 -2.34
N SER A 329 -13.72 -23.89 -1.75
CA SER A 329 -12.80 -22.99 -1.04
C SER A 329 -13.39 -22.50 0.28
N PRO A 330 -13.20 -23.26 1.38
CA PRO A 330 -13.61 -22.83 2.72
C PRO A 330 -12.99 -21.50 3.14
N HIS A 331 -11.71 -21.26 2.77
CA HIS A 331 -11.01 -20.01 3.04
C HIS A 331 -11.69 -18.79 2.41
N SER A 332 -12.20 -18.90 1.17
CA SER A 332 -12.91 -17.79 0.52
C SER A 332 -14.19 -17.39 1.27
N ILE A 333 -14.88 -18.37 1.87
CA ILE A 333 -16.05 -18.12 2.71
C ILE A 333 -15.61 -17.43 4.01
N ALA A 334 -14.53 -17.92 4.64
CA ALA A 334 -13.96 -17.33 5.85
C ALA A 334 -13.59 -15.85 5.62
N THR A 335 -12.87 -15.53 4.54
CA THR A 335 -12.48 -14.16 4.18
C THR A 335 -13.68 -13.24 3.97
N ARG A 336 -14.79 -13.77 3.44
CA ARG A 336 -16.03 -13.00 3.28
C ARG A 336 -16.69 -12.64 4.62
N GLN A 337 -16.62 -13.53 5.60
CA GLN A 337 -17.23 -13.32 6.92
C GLN A 337 -16.32 -12.57 7.89
N GLU A 338 -15.02 -12.50 7.59
CA GLU A 338 -14.00 -11.83 8.39
C GLU A 338 -14.45 -10.44 8.87
N ARG A 339 -14.95 -9.61 7.96
CA ARG A 339 -15.34 -8.23 8.28
C ARG A 339 -16.41 -8.17 9.36
N GLU A 340 -17.48 -8.94 9.22
CA GLU A 340 -18.61 -8.90 10.16
C GLU A 340 -18.19 -9.47 11.54
N ILE A 341 -17.33 -10.49 11.56
CA ILE A 341 -16.73 -11.01 12.79
C ILE A 341 -15.88 -9.95 13.48
N HIS A 342 -15.00 -9.27 12.74
CA HIS A 342 -14.16 -8.21 13.29
C HIS A 342 -14.96 -6.97 13.69
N LEU A 343 -16.05 -6.65 12.99
CA LEU A 343 -16.95 -5.57 13.38
C LEU A 343 -17.65 -5.86 14.71
N ASP A 344 -18.10 -7.11 14.92
CA ASP A 344 -18.63 -7.54 16.22
C ASP A 344 -17.56 -7.48 17.31
N ARG A 345 -16.34 -7.97 17.06
CA ARG A 345 -15.20 -7.83 17.98
C ARG A 345 -14.95 -6.35 18.32
N PHE A 346 -14.91 -5.47 17.32
CA PHE A 346 -14.75 -4.02 17.51
C PHE A 346 -15.80 -3.42 18.45
N ARG A 347 -17.06 -3.81 18.29
CA ARG A 347 -18.15 -3.32 19.15
C ARG A 347 -18.03 -3.80 20.60
N ARG A 348 -17.49 -5.00 20.83
CA ARG A 348 -17.32 -5.62 22.15
C ARG A 348 -16.02 -5.26 22.85
N GLN A 349 -15.06 -4.63 22.17
CA GLN A 349 -13.80 -4.23 22.77
C GLN A 349 -14.03 -3.34 24.02
N PRO A 350 -13.36 -3.64 25.15
CA PRO A 350 -13.48 -2.85 26.36
C PRO A 350 -13.10 -1.38 26.15
N LYS A 351 -13.85 -0.47 26.78
CA LYS A 351 -13.66 0.99 26.66
C LYS A 351 -13.22 1.59 27.99
N PHE A 352 -12.34 2.58 27.94
CA PHE A 352 -11.87 3.33 29.12
C PHE A 352 -12.95 4.08 29.92
N ASN A 353 -14.11 4.35 29.31
CA ASN A 353 -15.15 5.18 29.93
C ASN A 353 -15.73 4.54 31.19
N THR A 354 -15.84 3.21 31.25
CA THR A 354 -16.46 2.47 32.35
C THR A 354 -15.53 2.23 33.54
N LEU A 355 -14.22 2.47 33.42
CA LEU A 355 -13.25 2.28 34.50
C LEU A 355 -13.43 3.31 35.63
N GLU A 356 -13.17 2.90 36.86
CA GLU A 356 -13.17 3.78 38.01
C GLU A 356 -11.98 4.76 37.99
N LYS A 357 -12.10 5.91 38.65
CA LYS A 357 -11.00 6.86 38.78
C LYS A 357 -9.89 6.26 39.64
N GLY A 358 -8.64 6.43 39.26
CA GLY A 358 -7.46 5.87 39.93
C GLY A 358 -7.17 4.42 39.58
N THR A 359 -7.87 3.83 38.60
CA THR A 359 -7.67 2.43 38.18
C THR A 359 -6.98 2.32 36.82
N THR A 360 -6.46 1.14 36.53
CA THR A 360 -5.82 0.78 35.27
C THR A 360 -6.71 -0.14 34.43
N MET A 361 -6.52 -0.11 33.11
CA MET A 361 -7.03 -1.15 32.22
C MET A 361 -6.08 -2.35 32.28
N ASP A 362 -6.60 -3.52 32.64
CA ASP A 362 -5.83 -4.76 32.79
C ASP A 362 -5.08 -5.15 31.51
N TRP A 363 -3.86 -5.70 31.64
CA TRP A 363 -3.04 -6.13 30.51
C TRP A 363 -3.68 -7.28 29.72
N GLY A 364 -4.37 -8.22 30.38
CA GLY A 364 -5.02 -9.37 29.75
C GLY A 364 -6.16 -8.99 28.81
N ILE A 365 -6.66 -7.74 28.86
CA ILE A 365 -7.61 -7.23 27.86
C ILE A 365 -6.99 -7.20 26.45
N ARG A 366 -5.65 -7.19 26.34
CA ARG A 366 -4.92 -7.17 25.07
C ARG A 366 -5.40 -8.24 24.09
N ASP A 367 -5.66 -9.45 24.57
CA ASP A 367 -6.08 -10.60 23.74
C ASP A 367 -7.48 -10.40 23.13
N ASN A 368 -8.27 -9.49 23.70
CA ASN A 368 -9.61 -9.15 23.24
C ASN A 368 -9.63 -7.91 22.34
N LEU A 369 -8.52 -7.20 22.19
CA LEU A 369 -8.43 -6.04 21.32
C LEU A 369 -8.29 -6.47 19.85
N LEU A 370 -8.97 -5.74 18.98
CA LEU A 370 -8.75 -5.79 17.53
C LEU A 370 -8.05 -4.52 17.04
N THR A 371 -8.10 -3.42 17.80
CA THR A 371 -7.41 -2.17 17.46
C THR A 371 -6.91 -1.47 18.72
N THR A 372 -5.84 -0.69 18.56
CA THR A 372 -5.29 0.15 19.64
C THR A 372 -5.84 1.58 19.61
N THR A 373 -6.79 1.91 18.73
CA THR A 373 -7.36 3.28 18.61
C THR A 373 -8.00 3.79 19.90
N GLY A 374 -8.52 2.91 20.76
CA GLY A 374 -9.06 3.28 22.07
C GLY A 374 -8.01 3.48 23.17
N LEU A 375 -6.75 3.17 22.90
CA LEU A 375 -5.62 3.25 23.83
C LEU A 375 -4.81 4.53 23.62
N VAL A 376 -4.10 4.98 24.66
CA VAL A 376 -3.19 6.13 24.56
C VAL A 376 -1.78 5.61 24.25
N ILE A 377 -1.54 5.29 22.98
CA ILE A 377 -0.23 4.85 22.47
C ILE A 377 0.64 6.05 22.05
N GLN A 378 0.01 7.07 21.49
CA GLN A 378 0.64 8.34 21.11
C GLN A 378 0.11 9.43 22.07
N PRO A 379 0.72 9.60 23.25
CA PRO A 379 0.24 10.55 24.24
C PRO A 379 0.53 11.99 23.81
N THR A 380 -0.36 12.91 24.20
CA THR A 380 0.00 14.33 24.28
C THR A 380 0.98 14.56 25.43
N VAL A 381 1.66 15.71 25.47
CA VAL A 381 2.55 16.07 26.59
C VAL A 381 1.81 16.05 27.94
N SER A 382 0.55 16.48 27.96
CA SER A 382 -0.25 16.46 29.20
C SER A 382 -0.59 15.03 29.65
N GLN A 383 -0.80 14.10 28.73
CA GLN A 383 -1.00 12.68 29.03
C GLN A 383 0.29 12.01 29.49
N ALA A 384 1.43 12.33 28.87
CA ALA A 384 2.75 11.84 29.27
C ALA A 384 3.11 12.27 30.71
N LYS A 385 2.66 13.44 31.16
CA LYS A 385 2.84 13.95 32.54
C LYS A 385 1.88 13.35 33.57
N VAL A 386 0.98 12.44 33.19
CA VAL A 386 0.02 11.85 34.14
C VAL A 386 0.72 10.85 35.05
N ALA A 387 1.00 11.26 36.29
CA ALA A 387 1.48 10.36 37.33
C ALA A 387 0.41 9.36 37.81
N GLY A 388 0.86 8.19 38.26
CA GLY A 388 0.04 7.17 38.95
C GLY A 388 -0.02 5.81 38.26
N GLY A 389 0.29 5.74 36.95
CA GLY A 389 0.36 4.46 36.23
C GLY A 389 1.46 3.56 36.77
N ARG A 390 2.66 4.12 36.97
CA ARG A 390 3.81 3.39 37.52
C ARG A 390 3.58 2.79 38.91
N THR A 391 2.75 3.41 39.77
CA THR A 391 2.50 2.94 41.15
C THR A 391 1.16 2.22 41.28
N ALA A 392 0.47 1.93 40.17
CA ALA A 392 -0.79 1.22 40.19
C ALA A 392 -0.64 -0.22 40.70
N PRO A 393 -1.70 -0.83 41.27
CA PRO A 393 -1.65 -2.22 41.74
C PRO A 393 -1.34 -3.24 40.65
N ALA A 394 -1.84 -3.01 39.42
CA ALA A 394 -1.61 -3.88 38.27
C ALA A 394 -0.63 -3.25 37.28
N TYR A 395 0.40 -4.00 36.90
CA TYR A 395 1.39 -3.65 35.88
C TYR A 395 1.91 -4.93 35.19
N PRO A 396 2.13 -4.94 33.87
CA PRO A 396 1.84 -3.86 32.90
C PRO A 396 0.33 -3.57 32.80
N HIS A 397 -0.02 -2.44 32.17
CA HIS A 397 -1.41 -2.04 32.00
C HIS A 397 -1.66 -1.35 30.66
N LEU A 398 -2.89 -1.42 30.16
CA LEU A 398 -3.30 -0.77 28.91
C LEU A 398 -3.72 0.68 29.08
N GLY A 399 -3.42 1.29 30.24
CA GLY A 399 -3.50 2.74 30.50
C GLY A 399 -4.11 3.03 31.86
N TYR A 400 -3.83 4.23 32.38
CA TYR A 400 -4.21 4.65 33.73
C TYR A 400 -5.24 5.77 33.70
N LYS A 401 -6.37 5.64 34.42
CA LYS A 401 -7.42 6.67 34.46
C LYS A 401 -7.27 7.53 35.72
N LYS A 402 -6.55 8.65 35.63
CA LYS A 402 -6.39 9.58 36.77
C LYS A 402 -7.73 10.21 37.19
N ASN A 403 -8.50 10.70 36.22
CA ASN A 403 -9.84 11.26 36.45
C ASN A 403 -10.74 11.07 35.21
N GLY A 404 -11.88 11.77 35.15
CA GLY A 404 -12.82 11.65 34.03
C GLY A 404 -12.23 12.03 32.66
N ASN A 405 -11.30 12.99 32.64
CA ASN A 405 -10.76 13.60 31.42
C ASN A 405 -9.26 13.35 31.19
N SER A 406 -8.53 12.87 32.21
CA SER A 406 -7.08 12.67 32.19
C SER A 406 -6.75 11.18 32.23
N ARG A 407 -6.01 10.73 31.21
CA ARG A 407 -5.55 9.35 31.03
C ARG A 407 -4.04 9.33 30.82
N GLY A 408 -3.36 8.41 31.49
CA GLY A 408 -1.96 8.10 31.24
C GLY A 408 -1.80 7.14 30.06
N PRO A 409 -0.64 7.18 29.37
CA PRO A 409 -0.26 6.24 28.34
C PRO A 409 -0.45 4.76 28.71
N SER A 410 -0.68 3.94 27.69
CA SER A 410 -0.67 2.48 27.80
C SER A 410 0.78 1.96 27.73
N VAL A 411 1.10 0.90 28.47
CA VAL A 411 2.26 0.06 28.12
C VAL A 411 1.96 -0.50 26.73
N ASP A 412 2.94 -0.49 25.83
CA ASP A 412 2.69 -0.75 24.41
C ASP A 412 2.30 -2.22 24.20
N PRO A 413 1.07 -2.53 23.77
CA PRO A 413 0.60 -3.90 23.60
C PRO A 413 0.81 -4.43 22.18
N ARG A 414 1.41 -3.64 21.29
CA ARG A 414 1.51 -3.98 19.87
C ARG A 414 2.72 -4.91 19.60
N PRO A 415 2.66 -5.72 18.52
CA PRO A 415 1.45 -6.09 17.78
C PRO A 415 0.42 -6.79 18.67
N LEU A 416 -0.87 -6.61 18.40
CA LEU A 416 -1.93 -7.34 19.10
C LEU A 416 -1.93 -8.81 18.63
N PRO A 417 -2.20 -9.79 19.52
CA PRO A 417 -2.21 -11.20 19.13
C PRO A 417 -3.42 -11.53 18.24
N PRO A 418 -3.29 -12.55 17.36
CA PRO A 418 -4.43 -13.02 16.57
C PRO A 418 -5.49 -13.64 17.48
N PRO A 419 -6.79 -13.47 17.17
CA PRO A 419 -7.83 -14.25 17.85
C PRO A 419 -7.68 -15.74 17.52
N GLN A 420 -8.13 -16.60 18.43
CA GLN A 420 -8.26 -18.03 18.17
C GLN A 420 -9.72 -18.36 17.91
N TYR A 421 -10.02 -18.95 16.76
CA TYR A 421 -11.35 -19.46 16.44
C TYR A 421 -11.38 -21.00 16.53
N ALA A 422 -12.57 -21.58 16.56
CA ALA A 422 -12.73 -23.04 16.44
C ALA A 422 -12.66 -23.51 14.96
N SER A 423 -12.64 -22.57 14.01
CA SER A 423 -12.67 -22.85 12.58
C SER A 423 -11.27 -22.75 12.00
N GLU A 424 -10.74 -23.89 11.54
CA GLU A 424 -9.44 -23.97 10.88
C GLU A 424 -9.32 -22.99 9.70
N SER A 425 -10.40 -22.81 8.92
CA SER A 425 -10.40 -21.88 7.79
C SER A 425 -10.34 -20.40 8.19
N LEU A 426 -10.87 -20.04 9.37
CA LEU A 426 -10.74 -18.68 9.90
C LEU A 426 -9.33 -18.45 10.48
N ASP A 427 -8.78 -19.43 11.18
CA ASP A 427 -7.42 -19.30 11.73
C ASP A 427 -6.37 -19.22 10.62
N ALA A 428 -6.56 -19.98 9.53
CA ALA A 428 -5.68 -19.99 8.37
C ALA A 428 -5.64 -18.67 7.58
N ILE A 429 -6.64 -17.79 7.71
CA ILE A 429 -6.64 -16.46 7.07
C ILE A 429 -6.11 -15.34 7.99
N LEU A 430 -5.81 -15.66 9.25
CA LEU A 430 -5.32 -14.73 10.28
C LEU A 430 -3.90 -15.04 10.75
N SER A 431 -3.45 -16.26 10.53
CA SER A 431 -2.08 -16.68 10.72
C SER A 431 -1.69 -17.66 9.61
N SER A 432 -0.45 -17.57 9.18
CA SER A 432 0.19 -18.55 8.32
C SER A 432 1.09 -19.46 9.16
N GLN A 433 1.63 -20.52 8.56
CA GLN A 433 2.57 -21.40 9.26
C GLN A 433 3.84 -20.65 9.65
N SER A 434 4.38 -20.98 10.83
CA SER A 434 5.68 -20.49 11.29
C SER A 434 6.75 -20.80 10.26
N ARG A 435 7.63 -19.84 10.00
CA ARG A 435 8.72 -20.00 9.03
C ARG A 435 10.02 -20.30 9.76
N GLU A 436 10.65 -21.42 9.45
CA GLU A 436 12.05 -21.69 9.80
C GLU A 436 12.95 -20.93 8.82
N ASN A 437 13.19 -19.65 9.07
CA ASN A 437 14.13 -18.84 8.29
C ASN A 437 15.39 -18.54 9.12
N GLU A 438 16.48 -18.17 8.44
CA GLU A 438 17.66 -17.60 9.09
C GLU A 438 17.27 -16.39 9.96
N PRO A 439 17.98 -16.17 11.08
CA PRO A 439 17.63 -15.10 12.01
C PRO A 439 17.74 -13.75 11.30
N ASN A 440 16.62 -13.01 11.28
CA ASN A 440 16.53 -11.75 10.55
C ASN A 440 17.27 -10.62 11.28
N VAL A 441 18.02 -9.82 10.53
CA VAL A 441 18.47 -8.50 11.00
C VAL A 441 17.34 -7.49 10.80
N TRP A 442 16.91 -6.89 11.91
CA TRP A 442 15.79 -5.98 11.97
C TRP A 442 16.23 -4.52 11.92
N SER A 443 15.46 -3.67 11.26
CA SER A 443 15.54 -2.21 11.45
C SER A 443 14.24 -1.72 12.07
N THR A 444 14.28 -0.54 12.67
CA THR A 444 13.08 0.15 13.18
C THR A 444 12.02 0.29 12.08
N SER A 445 12.43 0.58 10.85
CA SER A 445 11.56 0.64 9.67
C SER A 445 10.93 -0.71 9.29
N ARG A 446 11.63 -1.84 9.49
CA ARG A 446 11.07 -3.20 9.26
C ARG A 446 10.13 -3.62 10.38
N LEU A 447 10.39 -3.23 11.63
CA LEU A 447 9.53 -3.55 12.77
C LEU A 447 8.26 -2.67 12.81
N THR A 448 8.34 -1.42 12.35
CA THR A 448 7.22 -0.46 12.43
C THR A 448 5.92 -0.95 11.80
N PRO A 449 5.90 -1.50 10.57
CA PRO A 449 4.69 -2.06 9.96
C PRO A 449 3.99 -3.11 10.82
N TRP A 450 4.75 -3.95 11.53
CA TRP A 450 4.19 -4.97 12.43
C TRP A 450 3.42 -4.36 13.60
N PHE A 451 3.87 -3.22 14.14
CA PHE A 451 3.12 -2.49 15.16
C PHE A 451 1.86 -1.80 14.62
N ILE A 452 1.82 -1.49 13.32
CA ILE A 452 0.68 -0.85 12.68
C ILE A 452 -0.39 -1.90 12.38
N CYS A 453 -0.05 -2.90 11.57
CA CYS A 453 -0.94 -3.96 11.14
C CYS A 453 -0.15 -5.18 10.66
N PRO A 454 -0.22 -6.33 11.35
CA PRO A 454 0.47 -7.56 10.93
C PRO A 454 0.14 -7.99 9.50
N ARG A 455 -1.13 -7.84 9.05
CA ARG A 455 -1.51 -8.11 7.66
C ARG A 455 -0.74 -7.25 6.64
N GLN A 456 -0.62 -5.97 6.93
CA GLN A 456 0.13 -5.05 6.06
C GLN A 456 1.60 -5.47 6.01
N ALA A 457 2.21 -5.66 7.19
CA ALA A 457 3.60 -6.06 7.31
C ALA A 457 3.90 -7.39 6.61
N TRP A 458 3.03 -8.39 6.77
CA TRP A 458 3.15 -9.68 6.11
C TRP A 458 3.09 -9.53 4.58
N THR A 459 2.12 -8.78 4.07
CA THR A 459 1.95 -8.66 2.61
C THR A 459 3.11 -7.90 1.97
N GLU A 460 3.58 -6.82 2.60
CA GLU A 460 4.68 -5.99 2.10
C GLU A 460 6.04 -6.68 2.24
N GLN A 461 6.35 -7.26 3.41
CA GLN A 461 7.69 -7.75 3.72
C GLN A 461 7.88 -9.24 3.40
N ILE A 462 6.80 -10.03 3.46
CA ILE A 462 6.87 -11.49 3.28
C ILE A 462 6.39 -11.90 1.90
N LEU A 463 5.24 -11.39 1.45
CA LEU A 463 4.75 -11.66 0.11
C LEU A 463 5.37 -10.76 -0.95
N GLN A 464 6.01 -9.65 -0.54
CA GLN A 464 6.55 -8.62 -1.45
C GLN A 464 5.48 -8.09 -2.42
N ALA A 465 4.22 -8.17 -2.01
CA ALA A 465 3.06 -7.80 -2.80
C ALA A 465 2.65 -6.38 -2.42
N THR A 466 3.40 -5.41 -2.92
CA THR A 466 3.18 -3.99 -2.63
C THR A 466 2.78 -3.30 -3.92
N GLU A 467 1.68 -2.55 -3.93
CA GLU A 467 1.50 -1.51 -4.94
C GLU A 467 2.56 -0.45 -4.70
N THR A 468 3.32 -0.08 -5.73
CA THR A 468 4.21 1.08 -5.69
C THR A 468 3.41 2.28 -5.16
N SER A 469 3.97 2.95 -4.15
CA SER A 469 3.33 3.99 -3.34
C SER A 469 2.44 4.96 -4.13
N PRO A 470 1.40 5.52 -3.49
CA PRO A 470 0.57 6.56 -4.10
C PRO A 470 1.46 7.66 -4.69
N GLU A 471 1.07 8.15 -5.86
CA GLU A 471 1.83 9.12 -6.64
C GLU A 471 2.39 10.23 -5.74
N PRO A 472 3.69 10.55 -5.84
CA PRO A 472 4.24 11.69 -5.13
C PRO A 472 3.44 12.92 -5.57
N SER A 473 2.84 13.62 -4.60
CA SER A 473 2.15 14.88 -4.86
C SER A 473 3.07 15.83 -5.63
N GLU A 474 2.52 16.68 -6.49
CA GLU A 474 3.26 17.61 -7.35
C GLU A 474 4.15 18.63 -6.58
N ASP A 475 4.03 18.71 -5.26
CA ASP A 475 4.97 19.45 -4.39
C ASP A 475 6.20 18.58 -4.04
N ILE A 476 7.40 19.19 -4.05
CA ILE A 476 8.60 18.54 -3.48
C ILE A 476 8.24 17.99 -2.10
N ALA A 477 8.27 16.66 -1.97
CA ALA A 477 7.69 15.94 -0.86
C ALA A 477 8.25 16.44 0.49
N PRO A 478 7.44 16.49 1.58
CA PRO A 478 7.92 16.74 2.94
C PRO A 478 9.16 15.92 3.33
N LEU A 479 9.32 14.74 2.71
CA LEU A 479 10.51 13.91 2.79
C LEU A 479 11.80 14.64 2.37
N ALA A 480 11.79 15.32 1.22
CA ALA A 480 12.95 16.05 0.72
C ALA A 480 13.32 17.24 1.62
N LYS A 481 12.33 17.92 2.23
CA LYS A 481 12.58 18.93 3.27
C LYS A 481 13.26 18.31 4.49
N GLY A 482 12.76 17.17 4.96
CA GLY A 482 13.35 16.41 6.06
C GLY A 482 14.80 16.02 5.77
N THR A 483 15.07 15.43 4.60
CA THR A 483 16.43 15.07 4.16
C THR A 483 17.37 16.28 4.19
N LEU A 484 16.95 17.44 3.67
CA LEU A 484 17.79 18.63 3.67
C LEU A 484 18.17 19.06 5.09
N VAL A 485 17.23 19.02 6.04
CA VAL A 485 17.52 19.36 7.45
C VAL A 485 18.54 18.40 8.06
N HIS A 486 18.43 17.09 7.79
CA HIS A 486 19.44 16.11 8.21
C HIS A 486 20.81 16.40 7.59
N SER A 487 20.88 16.64 6.28
CA SER A 487 22.15 16.94 5.61
C SER A 487 22.80 18.24 6.09
N MET A 488 22.00 19.23 6.54
CA MET A 488 22.53 20.45 7.16
C MET A 488 23.07 20.20 8.56
N GLU A 489 22.38 19.41 9.38
CA GLU A 489 22.89 18.96 10.69
C GLU A 489 24.20 18.19 10.52
N GLU A 490 24.25 17.24 9.59
CA GLU A 490 25.47 16.50 9.24
C GLU A 490 26.62 17.44 8.89
N HIS A 491 26.37 18.43 8.02
CA HIS A 491 27.37 19.44 7.65
C HIS A 491 27.87 20.22 8.86
N LEU A 492 26.99 20.66 9.76
CA LEU A 492 27.37 21.33 10.99
C LEU A 492 28.30 20.49 11.85
N LEU A 493 28.01 19.19 11.98
CA LEU A 493 28.84 18.26 12.75
C LEU A 493 30.21 18.02 12.09
N THR A 494 30.33 18.09 10.76
CA THR A 494 31.63 18.01 10.09
C THR A 494 32.55 19.19 10.43
N LEU A 495 32.00 20.37 10.70
CA LEU A 495 32.78 21.54 11.14
C LEU A 495 33.44 21.32 12.51
N LEU A 496 32.95 20.35 13.29
CA LEU A 496 33.52 19.91 14.57
C LEU A 496 34.53 18.77 14.42
N GLY A 497 34.84 18.36 13.17
CA GLY A 497 35.73 17.25 12.87
C GLY A 497 35.07 15.87 13.02
N ILE A 498 33.73 15.80 13.04
CA ILE A 498 32.99 14.53 13.09
C ILE A 498 32.81 14.02 11.66
N GLU A 499 33.26 12.79 11.41
CA GLU A 499 33.04 12.10 10.14
C GLU A 499 31.63 11.47 10.13
N ILE A 500 30.83 11.79 9.10
CA ILE A 500 29.47 11.27 8.92
C ILE A 500 29.52 9.75 8.72
N GLY A 501 28.87 8.99 9.61
CA GLY A 501 28.93 7.53 9.61
C GLY A 501 30.30 6.95 10.00
N GLY A 502 31.24 7.81 10.41
CA GLY A 502 32.59 7.43 10.81
C GLY A 502 32.69 6.94 12.25
N LYS A 503 33.93 6.81 12.74
CA LYS A 503 34.19 6.38 14.13
C LYS A 503 33.86 7.53 15.11
N PRO A 504 33.18 7.24 16.23
CA PRO A 504 32.92 8.25 17.24
C PRO A 504 34.20 8.86 17.83
N LEU A 505 34.14 10.14 18.17
CA LEU A 505 35.22 10.81 18.88
C LEU A 505 35.39 10.23 20.30
N VAL A 506 36.63 10.19 20.78
CA VAL A 506 36.95 9.70 22.14
C VAL A 506 36.42 10.68 23.20
N ALA A 507 36.56 11.98 22.95
CA ALA A 507 36.04 13.06 23.77
C ALA A 507 35.36 14.10 22.86
N GLY A 508 34.15 14.51 23.25
CA GLY A 508 33.43 15.60 22.59
C GLY A 508 33.76 16.94 23.23
N VAL A 509 33.71 18.00 22.42
CA VAL A 509 33.71 19.39 22.89
C VAL A 509 32.40 20.06 22.45
N PRO A 510 31.69 20.79 23.33
CA PRO A 510 30.45 21.46 22.97
C PRO A 510 30.67 22.46 21.83
N MET A 511 29.67 22.62 20.96
CA MET A 511 29.82 23.38 19.71
C MET A 511 30.28 24.82 19.95
N HIS A 512 29.73 25.49 20.97
CA HIS A 512 30.08 26.86 21.34
C HIS A 512 31.55 27.06 21.77
N LEU A 513 32.32 25.99 22.03
CA LEU A 513 33.73 26.05 22.43
C LEU A 513 34.70 25.52 21.36
N ASN A 514 34.22 24.70 20.42
CA ASN A 514 35.07 23.90 19.54
C ASN A 514 35.18 24.44 18.11
N VAL A 515 34.26 25.30 17.68
CA VAL A 515 34.33 25.86 16.33
C VAL A 515 35.16 27.15 16.35
N PRO A 516 36.29 27.23 15.62
CA PRO A 516 37.09 28.46 15.51
C PRO A 516 36.47 29.48 14.55
N LEU A 517 35.15 29.43 14.37
CA LEU A 517 34.35 30.27 13.49
C LEU A 517 33.31 30.99 14.32
N SER A 518 33.02 32.23 13.97
CA SER A 518 31.86 32.96 14.49
C SER A 518 30.55 32.32 14.02
N ASP A 519 29.46 32.55 14.76
CA ASP A 519 28.12 32.06 14.41
C ASP A 519 27.74 32.43 12.95
N GLN A 520 28.16 33.61 12.48
CA GLN A 520 27.93 34.05 11.10
C GLN A 520 28.77 33.25 10.10
N GLU A 521 30.03 32.95 10.38
CA GLU A 521 30.88 32.14 9.49
C GLU A 521 30.37 30.69 9.39
N ILE A 522 29.82 30.14 10.47
CA ILE A 522 29.15 28.82 10.45
C ILE A 522 27.91 28.90 9.56
N TRP A 523 27.11 29.96 9.70
CA TRP A 523 25.92 30.18 8.89
C TRP A 523 26.24 30.30 7.39
N GLU A 524 27.24 31.09 7.02
CA GLU A 524 27.71 31.20 5.63
C GLU A 524 28.14 29.84 5.05
N SER A 525 28.81 29.00 5.87
CA SER A 525 29.16 27.63 5.48
C SER A 525 27.92 26.75 5.24
N MET A 526 26.89 26.83 6.09
CA MET A 526 25.64 26.11 5.89
C MET A 526 24.91 26.56 4.62
N LEU A 527 24.86 27.86 4.35
CA LEU A 527 24.25 28.41 3.13
C LEU A 527 24.97 27.91 1.88
N GLY A 528 26.30 27.85 1.92
CA GLY A 528 27.12 27.26 0.85
C GLY A 528 26.74 25.80 0.57
N GLN A 529 26.63 24.99 1.62
CA GLN A 529 26.23 23.59 1.48
C GLN A 529 24.78 23.45 0.99
N LEU A 530 23.86 24.29 1.46
CA LEU A 530 22.48 24.30 1.00
C LEU A 530 22.37 24.63 -0.50
N ALA A 531 23.15 25.59 -0.99
CA ALA A 531 23.17 25.95 -2.40
C ALA A 531 23.61 24.77 -3.30
N LEU A 532 24.52 23.92 -2.80
CA LEU A 532 24.98 22.72 -3.50
C LEU A 532 23.92 21.61 -3.52
N LEU A 533 23.26 21.36 -2.37
CA LEU A 533 22.27 20.28 -2.24
C LEU A 533 20.90 20.64 -2.83
N ALA A 534 20.53 21.92 -2.84
CA ALA A 534 19.24 22.41 -3.29
C ALA A 534 19.37 23.56 -4.32
N PRO A 535 20.04 23.33 -5.48
CA PRO A 535 20.21 24.36 -6.51
C PRO A 535 18.87 24.85 -7.09
N TRP A 536 17.81 24.04 -6.94
CA TRP A 536 16.47 24.41 -7.35
C TRP A 536 15.89 25.59 -6.54
N LEU A 537 16.42 25.93 -5.36
CA LEU A 537 16.00 27.12 -4.59
C LEU A 537 16.23 28.42 -5.33
N ALA A 538 17.15 28.45 -6.31
CA ALA A 538 17.42 29.61 -7.17
C ALA A 538 16.41 29.76 -8.32
N ARG A 539 15.43 28.84 -8.47
CA ARG A 539 14.41 28.93 -9.53
C ARG A 539 13.32 29.92 -9.14
N THR A 540 12.87 30.73 -10.10
CA THR A 540 11.73 31.65 -9.92
C THR A 540 10.39 30.91 -10.02
N ASN A 541 10.07 30.06 -9.05
CA ASN A 541 8.76 29.42 -8.89
C ASN A 541 8.25 29.58 -7.45
N ALA A 542 6.93 29.44 -7.27
CA ALA A 542 6.27 29.68 -5.98
C ALA A 542 6.83 28.80 -4.84
N VAL A 543 7.20 27.55 -5.15
CA VAL A 543 7.79 26.61 -4.18
C VAL A 543 9.14 27.13 -3.68
N SER A 544 10.01 27.59 -4.58
CA SER A 544 11.35 28.08 -4.23
C SER A 544 11.27 29.36 -3.40
N VAL A 545 10.36 30.28 -3.75
CA VAL A 545 10.09 31.50 -2.96
C VAL A 545 9.66 31.15 -1.53
N HIS A 546 8.69 30.25 -1.38
CA HIS A 546 8.24 29.81 -0.06
C HIS A 546 9.36 29.13 0.74
N ARG A 547 10.20 28.33 0.08
CA ARG A 547 11.27 27.55 0.73
C ARG A 547 12.47 28.40 1.14
N CYS A 548 12.82 29.44 0.40
CA CYS A 548 13.82 30.41 0.85
C CYS A 548 13.38 31.07 2.17
N ASN A 549 12.10 31.45 2.26
CA ASN A 549 11.55 32.01 3.49
C ASN A 549 11.51 31.00 4.65
N ASP A 550 11.03 29.77 4.42
CA ASP A 550 10.95 28.72 5.47
C ASP A 550 12.34 28.25 5.96
N LEU A 551 13.24 27.88 5.05
CA LEU A 551 14.54 27.29 5.41
C LEU A 551 15.57 28.34 5.86
N ILE A 552 15.64 29.46 5.14
CA ILE A 552 16.71 30.47 5.29
C ILE A 552 16.20 31.73 6.00
N GLY A 553 14.91 32.04 5.90
CA GLY A 553 14.33 33.25 6.51
C GLY A 553 14.59 34.52 5.71
N CYS A 554 14.83 34.41 4.40
CA CYS A 554 15.08 35.54 3.51
C CYS A 554 14.10 35.56 2.33
N SER A 555 14.07 36.67 1.59
CA SER A 555 13.36 36.72 0.30
C SER A 555 14.13 35.95 -0.77
N HIS A 556 13.45 35.54 -1.84
CA HIS A 556 14.10 34.87 -2.96
C HIS A 556 15.16 35.77 -3.64
N ASP A 557 14.91 37.08 -3.69
CA ASP A 557 15.86 38.04 -4.27
C ASP A 557 17.12 38.17 -3.40
N ASP A 558 16.98 38.18 -2.07
CA ASP A 558 18.12 38.19 -1.15
C ASP A 558 18.96 36.90 -1.29
N TRP A 559 18.30 35.75 -1.47
CA TRP A 559 18.99 34.47 -1.72
C TRP A 559 19.81 34.50 -3.03
N LEU A 560 19.26 35.09 -4.09
CA LEU A 560 19.98 35.26 -5.35
C LEU A 560 21.15 36.25 -5.23
N ALA A 561 20.95 37.36 -4.53
CA ALA A 561 22.00 38.35 -4.26
C ALA A 561 23.15 37.71 -3.45
N TRP A 562 22.83 36.86 -2.47
CA TRP A 562 23.81 36.10 -1.72
C TRP A 562 24.59 35.11 -2.58
N ILE A 563 23.91 34.32 -3.44
CA ILE A 563 24.58 33.42 -4.39
C ILE A 563 25.57 34.18 -5.31
N GLN A 564 25.23 35.42 -5.67
CA GLN A 564 26.06 36.28 -6.52
C GLN A 564 27.18 37.00 -5.74
N GLY A 565 27.25 36.84 -4.43
CA GLY A 565 28.21 37.51 -3.56
C GLY A 565 27.94 39.00 -3.37
N GLU A 566 26.72 39.47 -3.63
CA GLU A 566 26.33 40.87 -3.56
C GLU A 566 25.90 41.29 -2.14
N GLN A 567 25.46 40.34 -1.31
CA GLN A 567 24.91 40.59 0.03
C GLN A 567 25.19 39.42 0.99
N GLU A 568 25.40 39.72 2.27
CA GLU A 568 25.42 38.74 3.37
C GLU A 568 24.01 38.53 3.95
N LEU A 569 23.71 37.31 4.39
CA LEU A 569 22.42 36.95 4.98
C LEU A 569 22.54 36.78 6.49
N SER A 570 21.66 37.42 7.26
CA SER A 570 21.57 37.16 8.70
C SER A 570 21.09 35.75 9.00
N ILE A 571 21.53 35.18 10.12
CA ILE A 571 21.05 33.89 10.63
C ILE A 571 19.52 33.91 10.75
N GLY A 572 18.84 33.02 10.02
CA GLY A 572 17.40 33.06 9.91
C GLY A 572 16.77 31.74 9.47
N GLY A 573 15.45 31.73 9.38
CA GLY A 573 14.71 30.56 8.93
C GLY A 573 14.86 29.36 9.87
N ARG A 574 14.45 28.21 9.39
CA ARG A 574 14.52 26.95 10.14
C ARG A 574 15.95 26.51 10.41
N LEU A 575 16.84 26.64 9.41
CA LEU A 575 18.22 26.20 9.52
C LEU A 575 19.04 27.09 10.47
N GLY A 576 18.82 28.41 10.43
CA GLY A 576 19.46 29.31 11.38
C GLY A 576 19.01 29.06 12.82
N ARG A 577 17.73 28.72 13.03
CA ARG A 577 17.24 28.35 14.37
C ARG A 577 17.80 27.01 14.86
N LEU A 578 18.01 26.05 13.95
CA LEU A 578 18.71 24.80 14.27
C LEU A 578 20.13 25.09 14.76
N LEU A 579 20.90 25.88 14.00
CA LEU A 579 22.25 26.33 14.39
C LEU A 579 22.27 26.98 15.78
N LEU A 580 21.37 27.93 16.05
CA LEU A 580 21.33 28.61 17.34
C LEU A 580 20.93 27.69 18.49
N ALA A 581 20.01 26.74 18.25
CA ALA A 581 19.61 25.75 19.24
C ALA A 581 20.76 24.80 19.57
N ASP A 582 21.53 24.38 18.58
CA ASP A 582 22.72 23.54 18.74
C ASP A 582 23.83 24.24 19.51
N LEU A 583 24.14 25.49 19.18
CA LEU A 583 25.09 26.31 19.92
C LEU A 583 24.70 26.50 21.39
N SER A 584 23.38 26.46 21.69
CA SER A 584 22.89 26.61 23.06
C SER A 584 23.17 25.39 23.95
N LEU A 585 23.48 24.23 23.38
CA LEU A 585 23.79 23.00 24.12
C LEU A 585 25.19 23.07 24.75
N THR A 586 25.33 23.81 25.84
CA THR A 586 26.64 24.10 26.45
C THR A 586 27.25 22.94 27.22
N SER A 587 26.45 21.95 27.62
CA SER A 587 26.91 20.79 28.39
C SER A 587 26.82 19.46 27.61
N ALA A 588 26.41 19.51 26.34
CA ALA A 588 26.34 18.34 25.46
C ALA A 588 27.24 18.57 24.24
N ALA A 589 28.16 17.64 24.01
CA ALA A 589 29.13 17.71 22.95
C ALA A 589 28.90 16.59 21.93
N PRO A 590 28.66 16.88 20.65
CA PRO A 590 28.49 15.83 19.66
C PRO A 590 29.79 15.05 19.48
N ILE A 591 29.68 13.74 19.36
CA ILE A 591 30.80 12.82 19.15
C ILE A 591 30.62 11.89 17.95
N ALA A 592 29.38 11.74 17.44
CA ALA A 592 29.08 10.98 16.25
C ALA A 592 27.84 11.52 15.54
N SER A 593 27.82 11.36 14.21
CA SER A 593 26.70 11.70 13.33
C SER A 593 26.43 10.52 12.39
N GLU A 594 25.16 10.23 12.13
CA GLU A 594 24.73 9.10 11.29
C GLU A 594 25.40 7.77 11.70
N TRP A 595 25.60 7.58 13.00
CA TRP A 595 26.33 6.42 13.52
C TRP A 595 25.57 5.13 13.21
N ALA A 596 26.19 4.27 12.41
CA ALA A 596 25.63 2.97 12.07
C ALA A 596 25.67 2.04 13.28
N LEU A 597 24.55 1.36 13.54
CA LEU A 597 24.48 0.28 14.54
C LEU A 597 25.32 -0.90 14.07
N GLN A 598 26.60 -0.89 14.43
CA GLN A 598 27.57 -1.93 14.13
C GLN A 598 28.33 -2.30 15.40
N HIS A 599 28.65 -3.57 15.54
CA HIS A 599 29.44 -4.08 16.65
C HIS A 599 30.54 -4.99 16.10
N GLU A 600 31.79 -4.67 16.39
CA GLU A 600 32.96 -5.33 15.80
C GLU A 600 32.90 -5.27 14.26
N GLU A 601 33.07 -6.41 13.57
CA GLU A 601 32.95 -6.52 12.11
C GLU A 601 31.52 -6.83 11.63
N ARG A 602 30.52 -6.83 12.53
CA ARG A 602 29.13 -7.16 12.20
C ARG A 602 28.33 -5.90 11.85
N PRO A 603 27.53 -5.90 10.75
CA PRO A 603 26.72 -4.76 10.32
C PRO A 603 25.41 -4.62 11.13
N TYR A 604 25.41 -5.07 12.39
CA TYR A 604 24.28 -5.04 13.32
C TYR A 604 24.78 -5.15 14.76
N VAL A 605 23.91 -4.79 15.71
CA VAL A 605 24.11 -5.02 17.15
C VAL A 605 23.07 -6.03 17.64
N GLU A 606 23.51 -7.06 18.36
CA GLU A 606 22.61 -8.00 19.04
C GLU A 606 22.22 -7.43 20.40
N ILE A 607 20.93 -7.16 20.58
CA ILE A 607 20.38 -6.60 21.82
C ILE A 607 19.67 -7.71 22.59
N GLU A 608 20.19 -8.03 23.78
CA GLU A 608 19.52 -8.88 24.75
C GLU A 608 18.48 -8.08 25.56
N GLY A 609 17.30 -8.66 25.75
CA GLY A 609 16.20 -8.12 26.56
C GLY A 609 15.30 -9.23 27.10
N PHE A 610 14.07 -8.85 27.45
CA PHE A 610 13.10 -9.76 28.08
C PHE A 610 11.78 -9.77 27.30
N ASP A 611 11.19 -10.95 27.15
CA ASP A 611 9.85 -11.12 26.56
C ASP A 611 8.72 -10.77 27.57
N ASP A 612 7.46 -10.97 27.18
CA ASP A 612 6.31 -10.69 28.06
C ASP A 612 6.25 -11.59 29.32
N LYS A 613 6.96 -12.72 29.34
CA LYS A 613 7.08 -13.63 30.48
C LYS A 613 8.31 -13.34 31.34
N MET A 614 9.08 -12.30 31.00
CA MET A 614 10.38 -11.98 31.60
C MET A 614 11.45 -13.06 31.36
N GLU A 615 11.33 -13.82 30.27
CA GLU A 615 12.36 -14.74 29.77
C GLU A 615 13.32 -14.00 28.84
N THR A 616 14.61 -14.36 28.89
CA THR A 616 15.65 -13.72 28.07
C THR A 616 15.45 -14.01 26.58
N ALA A 617 15.53 -12.98 25.75
CA ALA A 617 15.51 -13.09 24.29
C ALA A 617 16.39 -12.01 23.64
N SER A 618 16.92 -12.28 22.44
CA SER A 618 17.78 -11.33 21.72
C SER A 618 17.25 -10.92 20.35
N ILE A 619 17.49 -9.68 19.94
CA ILE A 619 17.13 -9.19 18.61
C ILE A 619 18.34 -8.54 17.94
N MET A 620 18.63 -8.93 16.70
CA MET A 620 19.67 -8.32 15.89
C MET A 620 19.13 -7.07 15.21
N VAL A 621 19.71 -5.91 15.51
CA VAL A 621 19.22 -4.61 15.05
C VAL A 621 20.27 -3.89 14.23
N ARG A 622 19.84 -3.31 13.10
CA ARG A 622 20.57 -2.35 12.28
C ARG A 622 19.81 -1.03 12.20
N GLY A 623 20.53 0.05 11.92
CA GLY A 623 19.98 1.40 11.79
C GLY A 623 21.10 2.43 11.84
N ARG A 624 20.70 3.70 11.86
CA ARG A 624 21.61 4.84 12.03
C ARG A 624 21.06 5.79 13.07
N VAL A 625 21.94 6.30 13.92
CA VAL A 625 21.64 7.32 14.92
C VAL A 625 22.08 8.67 14.36
N ASP A 626 21.13 9.58 14.15
CA ASP A 626 21.38 10.89 13.56
C ASP A 626 22.50 11.65 14.30
N ARG A 627 22.44 11.68 15.64
CA ARG A 627 23.43 12.35 16.49
C ARG A 627 23.61 11.69 17.84
N VAL A 628 24.86 11.59 18.28
CA VAL A 628 25.24 11.13 19.63
C VAL A 628 26.06 12.21 20.32
N ASP A 629 25.63 12.61 21.51
CA ASP A 629 26.33 13.57 22.34
C ASP A 629 27.00 12.89 23.55
N HIS A 630 28.23 13.30 23.83
CA HIS A 630 28.90 13.13 25.10
C HIS A 630 28.52 14.27 26.03
N VAL A 631 28.08 13.94 27.25
CA VAL A 631 27.78 14.92 28.28
C VAL A 631 29.07 15.34 28.97
N VAL A 632 29.39 16.63 28.91
CA VAL A 632 30.66 17.18 29.40
C VAL A 632 30.50 17.64 30.84
N PHE A 633 31.33 17.06 31.71
CA PHE A 633 31.40 17.40 33.12
C PHE A 633 32.74 18.07 33.45
N ASP A 634 32.72 19.05 34.34
CA ASP A 634 33.95 19.55 34.94
C ASP A 634 34.52 18.60 36.01
N ASP A 635 35.73 18.89 36.48
CA ASP A 635 36.39 18.04 37.50
C ASP A 635 35.59 17.95 38.80
N VAL A 636 34.83 18.98 39.17
CA VAL A 636 34.04 19.01 40.39
C VAL A 636 32.81 18.09 40.25
N GLU A 637 32.14 18.17 39.10
CA GLU A 637 31.00 17.35 38.72
C GLU A 637 31.39 15.87 38.61
N LEU A 638 32.50 15.56 37.94
CA LEU A 638 33.03 14.19 37.86
C LEU A 638 33.35 13.61 39.24
N ASN A 639 33.99 14.41 40.11
CA ASN A 639 34.25 14.00 41.49
C ASN A 639 32.96 13.74 42.29
N ASN A 640 31.91 14.52 42.05
CA ASN A 640 30.62 14.32 42.69
C ASN A 640 29.92 13.06 42.16
N LEU A 641 29.97 12.80 40.84
CA LEU A 641 29.50 11.56 40.24
C LEU A 641 30.22 10.33 40.83
N GLY A 642 31.53 10.43 41.06
CA GLY A 642 32.31 9.39 41.74
C GLY A 642 31.83 9.13 43.17
N LYS A 643 31.51 10.18 43.94
CA LYS A 643 30.92 10.04 45.29
C LYS A 643 29.53 9.40 45.29
N PHE A 644 28.75 9.61 44.21
CA PHE A 644 27.45 8.97 44.02
C PHE A 644 27.55 7.54 43.47
N GLY A 645 28.76 7.04 43.21
CA GLY A 645 28.99 5.71 42.62
C GLY A 645 28.60 5.62 41.14
N LEU A 646 28.43 6.75 40.46
CA LEU A 646 27.99 6.82 39.05
C LEU A 646 29.15 6.90 38.06
N TYR A 647 30.36 7.20 38.52
CA TYR A 647 31.55 7.32 37.69
C TYR A 647 32.66 6.36 38.17
N ALA A 648 33.25 5.62 37.24
CA ALA A 648 34.45 4.82 37.45
C ALA A 648 35.25 4.71 36.14
N ALA A 649 36.55 4.98 36.20
CA ALA A 649 37.42 5.02 35.02
C ALA A 649 37.61 3.64 34.37
N GLU A 650 37.34 2.56 35.11
CA GLU A 650 37.43 1.17 34.70
C GLU A 650 36.08 0.51 34.40
N ALA A 651 34.95 1.25 34.41
CA ALA A 651 33.64 0.67 34.12
C ALA A 651 33.57 0.07 32.70
N GLU A 652 33.09 -1.16 32.56
CA GLU A 652 33.06 -1.87 31.27
C GLU A 652 31.66 -2.13 30.74
N THR A 653 30.71 -2.56 31.57
CA THR A 653 29.39 -2.94 31.07
C THR A 653 28.29 -2.33 31.92
N VAL A 654 27.35 -1.65 31.25
CA VAL A 654 26.13 -1.16 31.87
C VAL A 654 25.02 -2.21 31.64
N PRO A 655 24.53 -2.86 32.70
CA PRO A 655 23.43 -3.82 32.55
C PRO A 655 22.14 -3.11 32.12
N LEU A 656 21.31 -3.78 31.30
CA LEU A 656 20.01 -3.22 30.89
C LEU A 656 19.13 -2.94 32.10
N LEU A 657 19.08 -3.87 33.06
CA LEU A 657 18.34 -3.77 34.31
C LEU A 657 19.29 -3.94 35.49
N PHE A 658 19.09 -3.15 36.53
CA PHE A 658 19.79 -3.27 37.80
C PHE A 658 18.86 -2.85 38.95
N ARG A 659 19.11 -3.41 40.14
CA ARG A 659 18.39 -3.13 41.39
C ARG A 659 19.40 -2.78 42.47
N GLY A 660 19.16 -1.71 43.23
CA GLY A 660 20.07 -1.28 44.30
C GLY A 660 21.27 -0.52 43.77
N ASP A 661 22.46 -1.15 43.78
CA ASP A 661 23.72 -0.50 43.43
C ASP A 661 23.74 -0.06 41.96
N LYS A 662 23.96 1.24 41.76
CA LYS A 662 23.90 1.91 40.46
C LYS A 662 25.20 1.62 39.68
N PRO A 663 25.14 1.15 38.42
CA PRO A 663 26.34 0.86 37.66
C PRO A 663 27.08 2.17 37.34
N PRO A 664 28.39 2.25 37.65
CA PRO A 664 29.21 3.38 37.24
C PRO A 664 29.47 3.34 35.73
N ALA A 665 29.88 4.48 35.17
CA ALA A 665 30.26 4.63 33.78
C ALA A 665 31.56 5.43 33.63
N LYS A 666 32.23 5.27 32.49
CA LYS A 666 33.38 6.08 32.07
C LYS A 666 32.93 7.35 31.35
N ARG A 667 31.88 7.25 30.53
CA ARG A 667 31.31 8.34 29.75
C ARG A 667 29.79 8.31 29.80
N PHE A 668 29.17 9.48 29.72
CA PHE A 668 27.72 9.63 29.78
C PHE A 668 27.21 10.20 28.47
N ILE A 669 26.20 9.55 27.91
CA ILE A 669 25.82 9.70 26.51
C ILE A 669 24.35 10.11 26.38
N ILE A 670 24.05 10.97 25.40
CA ILE A 670 22.70 11.30 24.97
C ILE A 670 22.54 10.89 23.51
N ILE A 671 21.50 10.12 23.22
CA ILE A 671 21.10 9.76 21.85
C ILE A 671 20.04 10.74 21.35
N ARG A 672 20.25 11.38 20.21
CA ARG A 672 19.30 12.31 19.59
C ARG A 672 18.87 11.84 18.22
N ASP A 673 17.56 11.93 17.99
CA ASP A 673 16.93 11.72 16.70
C ASP A 673 16.37 13.06 16.21
N LEU A 674 16.65 13.41 14.96
CA LEU A 674 16.25 14.67 14.35
C LEU A 674 14.91 14.47 13.64
N LYS A 675 13.95 15.37 13.89
CA LYS A 675 12.64 15.31 13.25
C LYS A 675 12.17 16.69 12.82
N THR A 676 11.96 16.84 11.52
CA THR A 676 11.33 18.04 10.95
C THR A 676 9.83 18.02 11.23
N ILE A 677 9.28 19.14 11.72
CA ILE A 677 7.84 19.30 12.02
C ILE A 677 7.26 20.54 11.33
N GLU A 678 5.98 20.50 10.97
CA GLU A 678 5.25 21.63 10.38
C GLU A 678 4.62 22.48 11.49
N GLY A 679 5.23 23.63 11.79
CA GLY A 679 5.01 24.32 13.06
C GLY A 679 5.32 23.42 14.26
N PRO A 680 5.28 23.98 15.47
CA PRO A 680 4.28 23.42 16.37
C PRO A 680 3.23 24.48 16.65
N LYS A 681 1.94 24.13 16.46
CA LYS A 681 0.87 25.02 16.91
C LYS A 681 1.01 25.24 18.42
N PRO A 682 0.56 26.40 18.95
CA PRO A 682 0.57 26.63 20.39
C PRO A 682 -0.05 25.45 21.16
N GLY A 683 0.74 24.81 22.04
CA GLY A 683 0.33 23.65 22.83
C GLY A 683 0.64 22.27 22.23
N GLU A 684 1.19 22.21 21.01
CA GLU A 684 1.60 20.96 20.35
C GLU A 684 3.12 20.67 20.44
N THR A 685 3.90 21.58 21.05
CA THR A 685 5.34 21.42 21.28
C THR A 685 5.66 20.18 22.13
N GLY A 686 6.63 19.36 21.71
CA GLY A 686 7.05 18.16 22.43
C GLY A 686 6.15 16.93 22.23
N ILE A 687 5.09 17.02 21.40
CA ILE A 687 4.26 15.86 21.06
C ILE A 687 5.06 14.82 20.26
N ARG A 688 5.95 15.24 19.36
CA ARG A 688 6.76 14.31 18.57
C ARG A 688 7.79 13.62 19.45
N HIS A 689 8.40 14.34 20.39
CA HIS A 689 9.25 13.76 21.43
C HIS A 689 8.51 12.71 22.28
N ALA A 690 7.32 13.04 22.79
CA ALA A 690 6.51 12.06 23.52
C ALA A 690 6.14 10.84 22.66
N ALA A 691 5.81 11.04 21.37
CA ALA A 691 5.58 9.92 20.46
C ALA A 691 6.82 9.03 20.29
N GLY A 692 8.02 9.62 20.21
CA GLY A 692 9.29 8.88 20.14
C GLY A 692 9.54 7.94 21.33
N LEU A 693 9.07 8.32 22.51
CA LEU A 693 9.23 7.53 23.74
C LEU A 693 8.15 6.44 23.90
N PHE A 694 6.89 6.73 23.54
CA PHE A 694 5.76 5.84 23.86
C PHE A 694 5.23 5.02 22.67
N LYS A 695 5.30 5.56 21.45
CA LYS A 695 4.79 4.92 20.23
C LYS A 695 5.90 4.20 19.47
N GLU A 696 7.12 4.71 19.54
CA GLU A 696 8.26 4.20 18.77
C GLU A 696 9.20 3.40 19.66
N ILE A 697 10.03 2.57 19.02
CA ILE A 697 11.06 1.75 19.69
C ILE A 697 12.47 2.25 19.41
N GLN A 698 12.62 3.19 18.47
CA GLN A 698 13.89 3.62 17.90
C GLN A 698 14.88 4.11 18.97
N LEU A 699 14.48 5.10 19.77
CA LEU A 699 15.37 5.69 20.79
C LEU A 699 15.89 4.65 21.79
N ALA A 700 15.05 3.71 22.23
CA ALA A 700 15.45 2.69 23.19
C ALA A 700 16.40 1.65 22.57
N LEU A 701 16.11 1.19 21.35
CA LEU A 701 17.00 0.27 20.63
C LEU A 701 18.35 0.92 20.34
N TYR A 702 18.36 2.19 19.95
CA TYR A 702 19.58 2.93 19.65
C TYR A 702 20.42 3.20 20.89
N ALA A 703 19.78 3.60 22.00
CA ALA A 703 20.44 3.74 23.28
C ALA A 703 21.08 2.42 23.74
N ARG A 704 20.35 1.31 23.66
CA ARG A 704 20.88 0.02 24.07
C ARG A 704 21.98 -0.48 23.14
N ALA A 705 21.84 -0.28 21.84
CA ALA A 705 22.86 -0.62 20.86
C ALA A 705 24.17 0.14 21.12
N TRP A 706 24.09 1.43 21.47
CA TRP A 706 25.26 2.22 21.80
C TRP A 706 26.02 1.68 23.03
N GLU A 707 25.30 1.38 24.12
CA GLU A 707 25.92 0.85 25.36
C GLU A 707 26.60 -0.51 25.13
N ILE A 708 26.07 -1.34 24.22
CA ILE A 708 26.68 -2.62 23.85
C ILE A 708 27.91 -2.39 22.96
N ALA A 709 27.82 -1.46 22.00
CA ALA A 709 28.90 -1.20 21.07
C ALA A 709 30.09 -0.43 21.68
N HIS A 710 29.87 0.27 22.80
CA HIS A 710 30.88 1.07 23.48
C HIS A 710 30.93 0.74 24.98
N PRO A 711 31.63 -0.35 25.36
CA PRO A 711 31.83 -0.72 26.76
C PRO A 711 32.36 0.44 27.62
N GLY A 712 31.65 0.73 28.72
CA GLY A 712 31.93 1.81 29.65
C GLY A 712 31.14 3.09 29.40
N ASP A 713 30.42 3.18 28.29
CA ASP A 713 29.47 4.25 28.05
C ASP A 713 28.13 3.93 28.69
N ARG A 714 27.51 4.94 29.31
CA ARG A 714 26.14 4.88 29.81
C ARG A 714 25.28 5.89 29.11
N VAL A 715 24.21 5.44 28.46
CA VAL A 715 23.20 6.36 27.93
C VAL A 715 22.35 6.86 29.09
N ILE A 716 22.43 8.16 29.36
CA ILE A 716 21.72 8.82 30.45
C ILE A 716 20.54 9.67 29.96
N GLY A 717 20.41 9.84 28.64
CA GLY A 717 19.26 10.52 28.07
C GLY A 717 19.02 10.13 26.62
N VAL A 718 17.77 10.24 26.19
CA VAL A 718 17.37 10.08 24.79
C VAL A 718 16.43 11.20 24.39
N GLY A 719 16.52 11.66 23.15
CA GLY A 719 15.87 12.88 22.74
C GLY A 719 15.38 12.90 21.32
N ILE A 720 14.37 13.74 21.06
CA ILE A 720 14.05 14.17 19.70
C ILE A 720 14.32 15.66 19.61
N SER A 721 15.11 16.04 18.61
CA SER A 721 15.28 17.42 18.18
C SER A 721 14.14 17.76 17.23
N GLU A 722 13.18 18.56 17.70
CA GLU A 722 12.04 19.01 16.91
C GLU A 722 12.45 20.27 16.12
N VAL A 723 12.63 20.14 14.79
CA VAL A 723 13.06 21.24 13.91
C VAL A 723 11.84 21.80 13.18
N GLY A 724 11.27 22.86 13.75
CA GLY A 724 10.01 23.50 13.38
C GLY A 724 10.16 24.94 12.90
N ASP A 725 9.14 25.74 13.18
CA ASP A 725 9.26 27.22 13.18
C ASP A 725 10.20 27.69 14.31
N ASP A 726 10.27 26.90 15.39
CA ASP A 726 11.28 26.93 16.44
C ASP A 726 12.02 25.59 16.46
N THR A 727 13.26 25.58 16.93
CA THR A 727 14.01 24.34 17.18
C THR A 727 14.17 24.11 18.67
N GLU A 728 13.81 22.92 19.15
CA GLU A 728 13.95 22.55 20.55
C GLU A 728 14.49 21.11 20.66
N HIS A 729 15.56 20.96 21.43
CA HIS A 729 16.16 19.65 21.72
C HIS A 729 15.56 19.07 23.00
N TYR A 730 14.61 18.15 22.88
CA TYR A 730 14.06 17.46 24.05
C TYR A 730 14.94 16.31 24.50
N VAL A 731 15.03 16.04 25.80
CA VAL A 731 15.77 14.91 26.37
C VAL A 731 14.99 14.29 27.53
N GLU A 732 14.59 13.03 27.38
CA GLU A 732 14.13 12.21 28.49
C GLU A 732 15.35 11.73 29.27
N ILE A 733 15.45 12.13 30.53
CA ILE A 733 16.65 11.89 31.35
C ILE A 733 16.46 10.67 32.25
N ASP A 734 17.54 9.91 32.47
CA ASP A 734 17.61 8.88 33.49
C ASP A 734 17.42 9.53 34.88
N PRO A 735 16.47 9.05 35.70
CA PRO A 735 16.12 9.66 36.98
C PRO A 735 17.30 9.75 37.97
N GLU A 736 18.34 8.94 37.79
CA GLU A 736 19.57 9.03 38.61
C GLU A 736 20.32 10.34 38.41
N PHE A 737 20.08 11.04 37.30
CA PHE A 737 20.76 12.28 36.92
C PHE A 737 19.85 13.52 37.06
N ASN A 738 18.70 13.40 37.71
CA ASN A 738 17.78 14.51 37.98
C ASN A 738 18.39 15.63 38.85
N PHE A 739 19.49 15.36 39.53
CA PHE A 739 20.19 16.35 40.36
C PHE A 739 20.88 17.44 39.53
N PHE A 740 21.01 17.29 38.21
CA PHE A 740 21.61 18.31 37.36
C PHE A 740 20.87 19.65 37.47
N GLU A 741 21.62 20.71 37.70
CA GLU A 741 21.05 22.05 37.81
C GLU A 741 20.50 22.53 36.46
N PRO A 742 19.55 23.48 36.43
CA PRO A 742 19.07 24.08 35.18
C PRO A 742 20.15 24.70 34.29
N ALA A 743 21.29 25.09 34.87
CA ALA A 743 22.45 25.63 34.14
C ALA A 743 23.17 24.57 33.28
N PHE A 744 22.95 23.29 33.54
CA PHE A 744 23.53 22.18 32.79
C PHE A 744 22.73 21.96 31.49
N ASN A 745 23.04 22.74 30.45
CA ASN A 745 22.22 22.81 29.24
C ASN A 745 22.53 21.67 28.27
N ILE A 746 21.74 20.61 28.40
CA ILE A 746 21.71 19.46 27.49
C ILE A 746 20.40 19.42 26.67
N GLY A 747 19.66 20.52 26.64
CA GLY A 747 18.33 20.62 26.07
C GLY A 747 17.21 20.52 27.11
N LYS A 748 15.97 20.52 26.63
CA LYS A 748 14.76 20.55 27.43
C LYS A 748 14.44 19.18 28.01
N ARG A 749 14.72 19.05 29.31
CA ARG A 749 14.57 17.80 30.05
C ARG A 749 13.11 17.41 30.26
N THR A 750 12.82 16.13 30.11
CA THR A 750 11.57 15.46 30.49
C THR A 750 11.85 14.27 31.39
N THR A 751 10.84 13.89 32.18
CA THR A 751 10.86 12.76 33.12
C THR A 751 9.58 11.93 32.98
N PHE A 752 9.14 11.74 31.74
CA PHE A 752 7.93 10.97 31.47
C PHE A 752 8.06 9.52 31.92
N SER A 753 9.24 8.91 31.83
CA SER A 753 9.46 7.51 32.20
C SER A 753 9.10 7.23 33.66
N GLU A 754 9.41 8.18 34.55
CA GLU A 754 9.13 8.10 35.99
C GLU A 754 7.66 7.95 36.33
N ASN A 755 6.77 8.39 35.43
CA ASN A 755 5.33 8.35 35.66
C ASN A 755 4.70 7.01 35.26
N HIS A 756 5.36 6.24 34.38
CA HIS A 756 4.71 5.12 33.67
C HIS A 756 5.45 3.79 33.69
N PHE A 757 6.78 3.76 33.85
CA PHE A 757 7.54 2.51 33.64
C PHE A 757 8.14 1.96 34.94
N ARG A 758 7.91 0.67 35.16
CA ARG A 758 8.52 -0.17 36.21
C ARG A 758 8.70 -1.59 35.67
N LEU A 759 9.26 -2.52 36.44
CA LEU A 759 9.34 -3.92 36.02
C LEU A 759 8.00 -4.66 36.26
N PRO A 760 7.59 -5.60 35.39
CA PRO A 760 6.36 -6.39 35.55
C PRO A 760 6.19 -7.10 36.90
N ASN A 761 7.29 -7.50 37.53
CA ASN A 761 7.30 -8.22 38.79
C ASN A 761 7.32 -7.32 40.04
N GLU A 762 7.19 -6.00 39.89
CA GLU A 762 7.19 -5.04 40.99
C GLU A 762 5.77 -4.67 41.46
N GLY A 763 5.66 -4.43 42.78
CA GLY A 763 4.45 -3.94 43.43
C GLY A 763 4.24 -2.43 43.27
N THR A 764 3.42 -1.83 44.13
CA THR A 764 3.05 -0.41 44.05
C THR A 764 4.16 0.57 44.43
N ASP A 765 5.26 0.08 45.00
CA ASP A 765 6.46 0.86 45.35
C ASP A 765 7.67 0.33 44.55
N PRO A 766 7.84 0.78 43.29
CA PRO A 766 8.84 0.22 42.40
C PRO A 766 10.24 0.77 42.69
N GLU A 767 11.19 -0.14 42.86
CA GLU A 767 12.61 0.18 43.09
C GLU A 767 13.40 0.31 41.78
N SER A 768 12.92 -0.28 40.68
CA SER A 768 13.59 -0.22 39.39
C SER A 768 13.76 1.21 38.88
N ASN A 769 14.90 1.45 38.23
CA ASN A 769 15.13 2.67 37.48
C ASN A 769 14.12 2.78 36.33
N SER A 770 13.29 3.84 36.33
CA SER A 770 12.19 3.99 35.38
C SER A 770 12.63 4.15 33.92
N PHE A 771 13.80 4.75 33.69
CA PHE A 771 14.36 4.92 32.35
C PHE A 771 14.84 3.58 31.80
N ARG A 772 15.45 2.74 32.65
CA ARG A 772 15.83 1.37 32.31
C ARG A 772 14.62 0.48 32.09
N ALA A 773 13.59 0.61 32.92
CA ALA A 773 12.31 -0.08 32.72
C ALA A 773 11.60 0.35 31.41
N TRP A 774 11.68 1.63 31.05
CA TRP A 774 11.21 2.15 29.76
C TRP A 774 11.96 1.50 28.60
N MET A 775 13.30 1.52 28.63
CA MET A 775 14.14 0.91 27.60
C MET A 775 13.83 -0.58 27.44
N SER A 776 13.75 -1.31 28.55
CA SER A 776 13.33 -2.72 28.57
C SER A 776 11.94 -2.91 27.95
N SER A 777 10.94 -2.08 28.33
CA SER A 777 9.59 -2.17 27.78
C SER A 777 9.55 -1.97 26.25
N ARG A 778 10.39 -1.08 25.71
CA ARG A 778 10.51 -0.87 24.25
C ARG A 778 11.19 -2.05 23.56
N ILE A 779 12.23 -2.63 24.17
CA ILE A 779 12.89 -3.84 23.66
C ILE A 779 11.90 -5.02 23.65
N THR A 780 11.10 -5.20 24.71
CA THR A 780 10.03 -6.22 24.74
C THR A 780 9.03 -6.02 23.60
N ALA A 781 8.65 -4.76 23.29
CA ALA A 781 7.79 -4.48 22.15
C ALA A 781 8.44 -4.85 20.80
N ALA A 782 9.74 -4.57 20.63
CA ALA A 782 10.49 -4.98 19.44
C ALA A 782 10.56 -6.52 19.29
N LEU A 783 10.78 -7.23 20.39
CA LEU A 783 10.77 -8.70 20.43
C LEU A 783 9.40 -9.25 20.01
N ARG A 784 8.29 -8.68 20.50
CA ARG A 784 6.94 -9.09 20.04
C ARG A 784 6.72 -8.91 18.55
N ALA A 785 7.26 -7.84 17.96
CA ALA A 785 7.14 -7.59 16.52
C ALA A 785 7.97 -8.61 15.70
N ARG A 786 9.17 -8.96 16.16
CA ARG A 786 9.95 -10.08 15.61
C ARG A 786 9.16 -11.39 15.69
N ASP A 787 8.63 -11.72 16.87
CA ASP A 787 7.94 -12.99 17.12
C ASP A 787 6.66 -13.11 16.30
N ALA A 788 5.93 -12.01 16.10
CA ALA A 788 4.77 -11.97 15.21
C ALA A 788 5.14 -12.33 13.77
N SER A 789 6.31 -11.85 13.31
CA SER A 789 6.82 -12.21 11.98
C SER A 789 7.22 -13.68 11.87
N GLU A 790 7.92 -14.21 12.87
CA GLU A 790 8.35 -15.61 12.91
C GLU A 790 7.16 -16.57 13.02
N SER A 791 6.14 -16.16 13.76
CA SER A 791 4.87 -16.88 13.96
C SER A 791 3.90 -16.76 12.79
N GLY A 792 4.26 -16.04 11.71
CA GLY A 792 3.41 -15.97 10.52
C GLY A 792 2.14 -15.13 10.68
N TRP A 793 2.09 -14.18 11.62
CA TRP A 793 0.88 -13.40 11.89
C TRP A 793 0.50 -12.54 10.68
N ASN A 794 -0.75 -12.62 10.22
CA ASN A 794 -1.26 -11.85 9.08
C ASN A 794 -2.69 -11.32 9.28
N HIS A 795 -3.15 -11.28 10.54
CA HIS A 795 -4.45 -10.70 10.91
C HIS A 795 -4.45 -9.17 10.81
N PRO A 796 -5.62 -8.55 10.60
CA PRO A 796 -5.69 -7.09 10.49
C PRO A 796 -5.73 -6.45 11.88
N THR A 797 -5.19 -5.24 11.98
CA THR A 797 -5.39 -4.36 13.14
C THR A 797 -5.96 -3.02 12.63
N PRO A 798 -7.28 -2.92 12.37
CA PRO A 798 -7.85 -1.75 11.71
C PRO A 798 -7.62 -0.45 12.49
N GLY A 799 -7.30 0.64 11.78
CA GLY A 799 -7.13 1.97 12.35
C GLY A 799 -7.10 3.05 11.27
N SER A 800 -6.79 4.30 11.64
CA SER A 800 -6.78 5.43 10.70
C SER A 800 -5.83 5.24 9.50
N HIS A 801 -4.77 4.45 9.68
CA HIS A 801 -3.82 4.06 8.64
C HIS A 801 -4.46 3.26 7.50
N CYS A 802 -5.62 2.61 7.72
CA CYS A 802 -6.31 1.84 6.69
C CYS A 802 -6.75 2.71 5.50
N SER A 803 -7.00 4.01 5.72
CA SER A 803 -7.43 4.94 4.65
C SER A 803 -6.37 5.16 3.57
N TYR A 804 -5.10 4.88 3.86
CA TYR A 804 -3.96 5.04 2.95
C TYR A 804 -3.14 3.75 2.81
N CYS A 805 -3.68 2.63 3.29
CA CYS A 805 -3.00 1.35 3.23
C CYS A 805 -3.05 0.80 1.80
N SER A 806 -1.94 0.28 1.29
CA SER A 806 -1.85 -0.39 -0.02
C SER A 806 -2.83 -1.57 -0.14
N LEU A 807 -3.22 -2.17 0.98
CA LEU A 807 -4.17 -3.28 1.03
C LEU A 807 -5.61 -2.85 1.28
N ALA A 808 -5.92 -1.55 1.30
CA ALA A 808 -7.23 -1.06 1.72
C ALA A 808 -8.38 -1.62 0.87
N SER A 809 -8.15 -1.77 -0.44
CA SER A 809 -9.11 -2.35 -1.40
C SER A 809 -9.27 -3.87 -1.26
N ALA A 810 -8.20 -4.59 -0.91
CA ALA A 810 -8.17 -6.05 -0.81
C ALA A 810 -8.49 -6.57 0.60
N CYS A 811 -8.36 -5.74 1.64
CA CYS A 811 -8.56 -6.13 3.03
C CYS A 811 -10.01 -5.86 3.47
N SER A 812 -10.81 -6.92 3.63
CA SER A 812 -12.21 -6.85 4.11
C SER A 812 -12.39 -6.01 5.39
N SER A 813 -11.40 -6.04 6.29
CA SER A 813 -11.40 -5.38 7.59
C SER A 813 -10.97 -3.89 7.55
N ALA A 814 -10.46 -3.39 6.42
CA ALA A 814 -9.97 -2.01 6.30
C ALA A 814 -11.07 -0.96 6.57
N SER A 815 -12.30 -1.23 6.12
CA SER A 815 -13.47 -0.38 6.37
C SER A 815 -13.81 -0.14 7.85
N ILE A 816 -13.26 -0.94 8.77
CA ILE A 816 -13.43 -0.72 10.22
C ILE A 816 -12.53 0.42 10.71
N GLY A 817 -11.42 0.70 10.02
CA GLY A 817 -10.42 1.70 10.38
C GLY A 817 -10.75 3.14 9.98
N GLY A 818 -11.71 3.34 9.07
CA GLY A 818 -12.11 4.65 8.55
C GLY A 818 -12.70 4.56 7.14
N ASP A 819 -13.11 5.70 6.59
CA ASP A 819 -13.57 5.80 5.20
C ASP A 819 -12.41 5.53 4.23
N LEU A 820 -12.61 4.62 3.30
CA LEU A 820 -11.69 4.35 2.20
C LEU A 820 -11.69 5.58 1.28
N LYS A 821 -10.53 6.21 1.07
CA LYS A 821 -10.38 7.35 0.17
C LYS A 821 -10.18 6.92 -1.28
#